data_AF-A0A7J0EQ85-F1
#
_entry.id   AF-A0A7J0EQ85-F1
#
_cell.length_a   1.000
_cell.length_b   1.000
_cell.length_c   1.000
_cell.angle_alpha   90.00
_cell.angle_beta   90.00
_cell.angle_gamma   90.00
#
_symmetry.space_group_name_H-M   'P 1'
#
loop_
_entity.id
_entity.type
_entity.pdbx_description
1 polymer ?
#
loop_
_entity_poly.entity_id
_entity_poly.type
_entity_poly.pdbx_seq_one_letter_code
_entity_poly.pdbx_strand_id
1 'polypeptide(L)'
;MNLIWLVVLVMVFNNGHFSNGVSTNTSNRPEVVNIGCMLSFHSEIGKVGKVALEAAVEDVNSDPAVLRGTKLRLTMKDINYSGFMAMVDGCRNRRQRGFGDRESLTALSSSRQETPNLDFDYSLIQPSILSLLTALQFMENDTVAIIGSLSSITAHVIAHIANELQVPLLSFAATDPTLSSLQYPFFVRTTLNDLYQMAAIADIVEYFEWRDVIAIYVDDDYGRNGIAALADQLAKKRCQISYKSPLKAQASRTEITDVLVKVALAESRILVIHTTPTWGIDVLDVAQHLGMMGSGYVWIATNWLSTIVDTSSPLPSETVENIQGLITLRMYTPDSEIKRNFVSRWKNLTRDQTANGPKGLNTYGLYAYDTVWLLAHAIDAFFDQGGNISFSKDSRLSELDRGNLHLDAMSIFNGGKLLRDNILLANLTGLTGTIRFASDRSLIFPAYEVVNAIGTGARTIGYWSKYSGLSVVPPDTLYTKPFNRSSSNQQLYGVIWPGQTTQKPRGWVLSNNGRLLKFGVPNRVSFPEFIGVVPGTNMFKGYCIDVFTASLNLLPYAVPYELIPFGDGLKNPSRTELVRLITAGVSMSFLVLMVFDAAIGDIAITTERTRMVDLTQPYIETGLVVVAPVKKLNSNAVAFLRPFSTNMWLVTCAFFLIVGVVVWILEHRMNDEFRGPPRRQIVTILWFSFSTWFKSHRESTISALGRILLVIWLFVVLIINSSYIASLTSILTVQQLSSHVKGFETLLTTNDPIGYQQGSYTGVYLTNECGIHNSRLIPLNSPEAYAEALRKGPKNGGVAAVVDQREFL
;
A
#
# COMPACT_ATOMS: atom_id res chain seq x y z
N MET A 1 51.27 52.17 -28.47
CA MET A 1 49.93 52.16 -27.83
C MET A 1 49.04 53.15 -28.57
N ASN A 2 47.94 52.78 -29.22
CA ASN A 2 47.37 51.46 -29.40
C ASN A 2 46.80 51.35 -30.82
N LEU A 3 47.60 50.66 -31.64
CA LEU A 3 47.33 50.00 -32.91
C LEU A 3 46.11 49.04 -32.86
N ILE A 4 45.50 48.87 -31.69
CA ILE A 4 44.34 48.02 -31.42
C ILE A 4 43.03 48.68 -31.85
N TRP A 5 42.92 50.02 -31.83
CA TRP A 5 41.69 50.71 -32.25
C TRP A 5 41.54 50.86 -33.77
N LEU A 6 42.64 50.88 -34.53
CA LEU A 6 42.60 50.96 -35.99
C LEU A 6 42.22 49.62 -36.64
N VAL A 7 42.61 48.50 -36.01
CA VAL A 7 42.28 47.14 -36.50
C VAL A 7 40.79 46.82 -36.28
N VAL A 8 40.18 47.34 -35.22
CA VAL A 8 38.74 47.15 -34.97
C VAL A 8 37.88 47.97 -35.96
N LEU A 9 38.33 49.15 -36.40
CA LEU A 9 37.56 49.97 -37.34
C LEU A 9 37.60 49.42 -38.79
N VAL A 10 38.72 48.79 -39.18
CA VAL A 10 38.87 48.15 -40.51
C VAL A 10 38.12 46.81 -40.59
N MET A 11 37.92 46.12 -39.46
CA MET A 11 37.12 44.89 -39.43
C MET A 11 35.59 45.13 -39.46
N VAL A 12 35.11 46.32 -39.09
CA VAL A 12 33.66 46.62 -39.04
C VAL A 12 33.11 47.20 -40.35
N PHE A 13 33.95 47.78 -41.22
CA PHE A 13 33.48 48.49 -42.42
C PHE A 13 33.80 47.84 -43.77
N ASN A 14 34.49 46.69 -43.83
CA ASN A 14 35.05 46.20 -45.08
C ASN A 14 34.60 44.80 -45.52
N ASN A 15 33.31 44.46 -45.40
CA ASN A 15 32.74 43.31 -46.12
C ASN A 15 31.28 43.54 -46.53
N GLY A 16 31.05 44.62 -47.28
CA GLY A 16 29.85 44.81 -48.06
C GLY A 16 30.20 45.38 -49.43
N HIS A 17 30.47 44.53 -50.42
CA HIS A 17 29.90 44.66 -51.76
C HIS A 17 30.19 43.44 -52.65
N PHE A 18 29.08 42.76 -52.99
CA PHE A 18 28.77 41.96 -54.17
C PHE A 18 29.90 41.60 -55.16
N SER A 19 30.24 40.31 -55.16
CA SER A 19 30.51 39.56 -56.40
C SER A 19 29.31 38.65 -56.64
N ASN A 20 28.63 38.86 -57.78
CA ASN A 20 27.63 37.95 -58.32
C ASN A 20 28.29 36.61 -58.67
N GLY A 21 28.35 35.72 -57.70
CA GLY A 21 28.50 34.29 -57.92
C GLY A 21 27.18 33.63 -57.54
N VAL A 22 26.39 33.26 -58.54
CA VAL A 22 25.43 32.16 -58.37
C VAL A 22 26.27 30.92 -58.11
N SER A 23 26.67 30.71 -56.86
CA SER A 23 27.02 29.38 -56.38
C SER A 23 25.71 28.78 -55.93
N THR A 24 25.06 28.05 -56.83
CA THR A 24 24.15 26.98 -56.44
C THR A 24 24.93 26.08 -55.48
N ASN A 25 24.81 26.32 -54.17
CA ASN A 25 25.08 25.29 -53.19
C ASN A 25 24.00 24.24 -53.44
N THR A 26 24.27 23.37 -54.40
CA THR A 26 23.55 22.12 -54.61
C THR A 26 23.68 21.37 -53.30
N SER A 27 22.65 21.46 -52.45
CA SER A 27 22.52 20.58 -51.31
C SER A 27 22.61 19.16 -51.86
N ASN A 28 23.59 18.38 -51.42
CA ASN A 28 23.72 16.95 -51.74
C ASN A 28 22.61 16.16 -51.00
N ARG A 29 21.35 16.57 -51.18
CA ARG A 29 20.17 15.85 -50.71
C ARG A 29 19.91 14.71 -51.70
N PRO A 30 19.76 13.47 -51.23
CA PRO A 30 19.45 12.35 -52.11
C PRO A 30 18.04 12.51 -52.70
N GLU A 31 17.80 11.96 -53.90
CA GLU A 31 16.47 11.98 -54.52
C GLU A 31 15.47 11.12 -53.71
N VAL A 32 15.95 10.01 -53.14
CA VAL A 32 15.13 9.05 -52.39
C VAL A 32 15.83 8.61 -51.12
N VAL A 33 15.07 8.49 -50.03
CA VAL A 33 15.52 7.92 -48.75
C VAL A 33 14.72 6.66 -48.44
N ASN A 34 15.42 5.56 -48.19
CA ASN A 34 14.81 4.25 -47.92
C ASN A 34 14.56 4.06 -46.42
N ILE A 35 13.32 3.76 -46.06
CA ILE A 35 12.92 3.39 -44.70
C ILE A 35 12.27 2.00 -44.72
N GLY A 36 12.65 1.17 -43.74
CA GLY A 36 12.09 -0.17 -43.58
C GLY A 36 10.90 -0.17 -42.64
N CYS A 37 9.92 -1.04 -42.85
CA CYS A 37 8.88 -1.29 -41.85
C CYS A 37 8.53 -2.76 -41.73
N MET A 38 8.43 -3.21 -40.49
CA MET A 38 8.09 -4.59 -40.15
C MET A 38 6.80 -4.61 -39.32
N LEU A 39 5.77 -5.26 -39.85
CA LEU A 39 4.49 -5.39 -39.17
C LEU A 39 3.79 -6.70 -39.54
N SER A 40 2.87 -7.16 -38.69
CA SER A 40 2.01 -8.30 -38.97
C SER A 40 0.68 -7.81 -39.55
N PHE A 41 0.47 -8.02 -40.85
CA PHE A 41 -0.69 -7.47 -41.58
C PHE A 41 -2.04 -8.02 -41.11
N HIS A 42 -2.06 -9.14 -40.39
CA HIS A 42 -3.27 -9.80 -39.92
C HIS A 42 -3.66 -9.46 -38.47
N SER A 43 -2.78 -8.80 -37.72
CA SER A 43 -3.08 -8.34 -36.36
C SER A 43 -3.99 -7.10 -36.38
N GLU A 44 -4.76 -6.87 -35.31
CA GLU A 44 -5.64 -5.69 -35.19
C GLU A 44 -4.86 -4.37 -35.30
N ILE A 45 -3.67 -4.30 -34.69
CA ILE A 45 -2.79 -3.14 -34.78
C ILE A 45 -2.19 -3.01 -36.19
N GLY A 46 -1.72 -4.11 -36.79
CA GLY A 46 -1.06 -4.08 -38.09
C GLY A 46 -2.00 -3.80 -39.26
N LYS A 47 -3.25 -4.25 -39.21
CA LYS A 47 -4.29 -3.92 -40.20
C LYS A 47 -4.48 -2.41 -40.35
N VAL A 48 -4.55 -1.70 -39.22
CA VAL A 48 -4.75 -0.25 -39.18
C VAL A 48 -3.42 0.47 -39.43
N GLY A 49 -2.33 0.00 -38.81
CA GLY A 49 -1.00 0.57 -38.96
C GLY A 49 -0.52 0.58 -40.41
N LYS A 50 -0.77 -0.47 -41.19
CA LYS A 50 -0.41 -0.54 -42.62
C LYS A 50 -0.99 0.63 -43.40
N VAL A 51 -2.31 0.81 -43.34
CA VAL A 51 -3.03 1.87 -44.05
C VAL A 51 -2.57 3.26 -43.60
N ALA A 52 -2.36 3.44 -42.30
CA ALA A 52 -1.89 4.70 -41.74
C ALA A 52 -0.48 5.06 -42.20
N LEU A 53 0.44 4.09 -42.25
CA LEU A 53 1.81 4.28 -42.74
C LEU A 53 1.85 4.62 -44.24
N GLU A 54 1.05 3.92 -45.06
CA GLU A 54 0.91 4.19 -46.49
C GLU A 54 0.41 5.63 -46.73
N ALA A 55 -0.68 6.01 -46.04
CA ALA A 55 -1.24 7.35 -46.14
C ALA A 55 -0.25 8.44 -45.68
N ALA A 56 0.52 8.20 -44.62
CA ALA A 56 1.50 9.15 -44.13
C ALA A 56 2.65 9.40 -45.12
N VAL A 57 3.16 8.34 -45.75
CA VAL A 57 4.23 8.48 -46.76
C VAL A 57 3.73 9.22 -47.99
N GLU A 58 2.49 8.96 -48.41
CA GLU A 58 1.86 9.69 -49.51
C GLU A 58 1.72 11.18 -49.20
N ASP A 59 1.23 11.53 -48.01
CA ASP A 59 1.08 12.93 -47.61
C ASP A 59 2.43 13.63 -47.46
N VAL A 60 3.43 13.00 -46.82
CA VAL A 60 4.77 13.57 -46.65
C VAL A 60 5.42 13.82 -48.02
N ASN A 61 5.30 12.89 -48.96
CA ASN A 61 5.86 13.05 -50.31
C ASN A 61 5.11 14.09 -51.15
N SER A 62 3.87 14.41 -50.80
CA SER A 62 3.05 15.41 -51.48
C SER A 62 3.22 16.81 -50.90
N ASP A 63 3.72 16.94 -49.67
CA ASP A 63 3.95 18.22 -49.00
C ASP A 63 5.34 18.80 -49.38
N PRO A 64 5.40 19.92 -50.13
CA PRO A 64 6.67 20.54 -50.52
C PRO A 64 7.41 21.19 -49.34
N ALA A 65 6.75 21.39 -48.19
CA ALA A 65 7.36 22.01 -47.01
C ALA A 65 8.33 21.08 -46.27
N VAL A 66 8.23 19.76 -46.50
CA VAL A 66 9.04 18.74 -45.83
C VAL A 66 9.93 18.04 -46.84
N LEU A 67 11.18 17.76 -46.48
CA LEU A 67 12.20 17.07 -47.31
C LEU A 67 12.62 17.75 -48.63
N ARG A 68 12.01 18.88 -49.02
CA ARG A 68 12.42 19.80 -50.12
C ARG A 68 12.88 19.09 -51.41
N GLY A 69 12.10 18.12 -51.87
CA GLY A 69 12.34 17.38 -53.12
C GLY A 69 12.91 15.97 -52.95
N THR A 70 13.37 15.60 -51.75
CA THR A 70 13.72 14.21 -51.42
C THR A 70 12.46 13.40 -51.10
N LYS A 71 12.28 12.22 -51.72
CA LYS A 71 11.13 11.34 -51.48
C LYS A 71 11.43 10.26 -50.45
N LEU A 72 10.49 9.96 -49.57
CA LEU A 72 10.52 8.79 -48.70
C LEU A 72 10.01 7.56 -49.45
N ARG A 73 10.79 6.49 -49.44
CA ARG A 73 10.40 5.16 -49.92
C ARG A 73 10.26 4.21 -48.75
N LEU A 74 9.04 3.75 -48.51
CA LEU A 74 8.72 2.80 -47.46
C LEU A 74 8.66 1.37 -48.00
N THR A 75 9.52 0.49 -47.49
CA THR A 75 9.49 -0.93 -47.80
C THR A 75 8.89 -1.69 -46.62
N MET A 76 7.68 -2.23 -46.79
CA MET A 76 7.01 -3.03 -45.76
C MET A 76 7.26 -4.53 -45.95
N LYS A 77 7.46 -5.25 -44.84
CA LYS A 77 7.55 -6.71 -44.81
C LYS A 77 6.54 -7.27 -43.81
N ASP A 78 5.75 -8.25 -44.28
CA ASP A 78 4.79 -8.96 -43.43
C ASP A 78 5.50 -10.00 -42.58
N ILE A 79 5.39 -9.87 -41.27
CA ILE A 79 5.91 -10.83 -40.30
C ILE A 79 4.79 -11.85 -40.03
N ASN A 80 4.50 -12.71 -41.01
CA ASN A 80 3.41 -13.68 -40.91
C ASN A 80 3.87 -15.07 -40.43
N TYR A 81 3.12 -15.61 -39.48
CA TYR A 81 3.25 -16.92 -38.82
C TYR A 81 3.09 -18.13 -39.76
N SER A 82 2.51 -17.94 -40.95
CA SER A 82 2.03 -19.03 -41.82
C SER A 82 3.09 -19.63 -42.76
N GLY A 83 4.03 -18.82 -43.25
CA GLY A 83 5.03 -19.27 -44.25
C GLY A 83 6.05 -20.26 -43.68
N PHE A 84 6.49 -20.05 -42.44
CA PHE A 84 7.42 -20.95 -41.77
C PHE A 84 6.76 -22.28 -41.39
N MET A 85 5.47 -22.29 -40.98
CA MET A 85 4.75 -23.54 -40.74
C MET A 85 4.57 -24.36 -42.03
N ALA A 86 4.29 -23.75 -43.18
CA ALA A 86 4.28 -24.46 -44.46
C ALA A 86 5.66 -25.03 -44.83
N MET A 87 6.75 -24.34 -44.48
CA MET A 87 8.13 -24.83 -44.65
C MET A 87 8.48 -25.94 -43.68
N VAL A 88 8.08 -25.83 -42.42
CA VAL A 88 8.29 -26.84 -41.36
C VAL A 88 7.44 -28.08 -41.61
N ASP A 89 6.18 -27.93 -42.02
CA ASP A 89 5.34 -29.05 -42.46
C ASP A 89 5.85 -29.65 -43.77
N GLY A 90 6.45 -28.84 -44.65
CA GLY A 90 7.22 -29.31 -45.80
C GLY A 90 8.44 -30.15 -45.42
N CYS A 91 9.19 -29.72 -44.40
CA CYS A 91 10.34 -30.44 -43.84
C CYS A 91 9.93 -31.70 -43.04
N ARG A 92 8.80 -31.65 -42.32
CA ARG A 92 8.19 -32.77 -41.60
C ARG A 92 7.68 -33.83 -42.57
N ASN A 93 7.05 -33.41 -43.67
CA ASN A 93 6.63 -34.29 -44.75
C ASN A 93 7.81 -34.85 -45.56
N ARG A 94 8.93 -34.11 -45.71
CA ARG A 94 10.18 -34.65 -46.30
C ARG A 94 10.87 -35.66 -45.38
N ARG A 95 10.87 -35.45 -44.06
CA ARG A 95 11.38 -36.45 -43.09
C ARG A 95 10.55 -37.73 -43.07
N GLN A 96 9.23 -37.65 -43.26
CA GLN A 96 8.37 -38.84 -43.36
C GLN A 96 8.45 -39.54 -44.73
N ARG A 97 8.75 -38.83 -45.82
CA ARG A 97 8.95 -39.44 -47.16
C ARG A 97 10.35 -40.03 -47.40
N GLY A 98 11.30 -39.81 -46.48
CA GLY A 98 12.68 -40.31 -46.58
C GLY A 98 12.95 -41.66 -45.89
N PHE A 99 11.93 -42.31 -45.31
CA PHE A 99 12.05 -43.63 -44.70
C PHE A 99 11.20 -44.65 -45.46
N GLY A 100 11.65 -44.95 -46.67
CA GLY A 100 11.15 -46.04 -47.49
C GLY A 100 12.31 -46.88 -47.96
N ASP A 101 12.99 -47.57 -47.04
CA ASP A 101 13.68 -48.82 -47.34
C ASP A 101 13.76 -49.67 -46.06
N ARG A 102 13.21 -50.88 -46.18
CA ARG A 102 13.23 -51.94 -45.17
C ARG A 102 14.59 -52.64 -45.21
N GLU A 103 14.90 -53.29 -44.08
CA GLU A 103 16.05 -54.16 -43.83
C GLU A 103 17.33 -53.46 -43.42
N SER A 104 17.50 -53.30 -42.10
CA SER A 104 18.71 -53.63 -41.32
C SER A 104 18.63 -52.96 -39.96
N LEU A 105 19.07 -53.68 -38.91
CA LEU A 105 19.33 -53.21 -37.53
C LEU A 105 18.21 -53.41 -36.49
N THR A 106 17.78 -54.67 -36.35
CA THR A 106 17.58 -55.30 -35.03
C THR A 106 18.93 -55.46 -34.33
N ALA A 107 19.49 -54.37 -33.79
CA ALA A 107 20.58 -54.38 -32.81
C ALA A 107 20.85 -52.94 -32.37
N LEU A 108 19.98 -52.38 -31.53
CA LEU A 108 20.24 -51.25 -30.62
C LEU A 108 19.00 -51.02 -29.73
N SER A 109 18.47 -52.11 -29.16
CA SER A 109 17.48 -52.08 -28.09
C SER A 109 18.16 -52.39 -26.75
N SER A 110 19.16 -51.60 -26.37
CA SER A 110 19.75 -51.65 -25.01
C SER A 110 20.57 -50.40 -24.67
N SER A 111 19.99 -49.22 -24.85
CA SER A 111 20.48 -48.00 -24.20
C SER A 111 19.34 -46.99 -24.07
N ARG A 112 18.33 -47.36 -23.28
CA ARG A 112 17.32 -46.42 -22.80
C ARG A 112 17.94 -45.61 -21.66
N GLN A 113 18.79 -44.66 -22.05
CA GLN A 113 19.28 -43.62 -21.16
C GLN A 113 18.34 -42.42 -21.34
N GLU A 114 17.67 -42.07 -20.25
CA GLU A 114 16.80 -40.89 -20.14
C GLU A 114 17.58 -39.65 -20.59
N THR A 115 17.30 -39.20 -21.81
CA THR A 115 17.57 -37.82 -22.19
C THR A 115 16.39 -37.02 -21.65
N PRO A 116 16.62 -35.91 -20.91
CA PRO A 116 15.51 -35.05 -20.53
C PRO A 116 14.92 -34.51 -21.82
N ASN A 117 13.63 -34.74 -22.03
CA ASN A 117 12.83 -33.99 -23.00
C ASN A 117 12.90 -32.52 -22.58
N LEU A 118 13.90 -31.81 -23.09
CA LEU A 118 13.82 -30.38 -23.30
C LEU A 118 12.79 -30.19 -24.41
N ASP A 119 11.51 -30.12 -24.03
CA ASP A 119 10.50 -29.45 -24.84
C ASP A 119 10.94 -27.99 -24.95
N PHE A 120 11.81 -27.71 -25.91
CA PHE A 120 12.07 -26.35 -26.35
C PHE A 120 10.74 -25.84 -26.92
N ASP A 121 10.23 -24.76 -26.34
CA ASP A 121 9.03 -24.11 -26.82
C ASP A 121 9.32 -23.42 -28.17
N TYR A 122 9.21 -24.20 -29.25
CA TYR A 122 9.47 -23.74 -30.63
C TYR A 122 8.50 -22.63 -31.09
N SER A 123 7.45 -22.34 -30.33
CA SER A 123 6.41 -21.38 -30.68
C SER A 123 6.83 -19.92 -30.46
N LEU A 124 7.66 -19.64 -29.45
CA LEU A 124 8.22 -18.30 -29.14
C LEU A 124 9.44 -17.93 -30.01
N ILE A 125 10.11 -18.96 -30.55
CA ILE A 125 11.31 -18.83 -31.38
C ILE A 125 10.95 -18.43 -32.83
N GLN A 126 9.76 -18.76 -33.31
CA GLN A 126 9.36 -18.58 -34.71
C GLN A 126 9.15 -17.12 -35.16
N PRO A 127 8.40 -16.26 -34.45
CA PRO A 127 8.14 -14.88 -34.88
C PRO A 127 9.34 -13.96 -34.63
N SER A 128 10.10 -14.24 -33.58
CA SER A 128 11.33 -13.54 -33.23
C SER A 128 12.42 -13.74 -34.29
N ILE A 129 12.60 -14.98 -34.79
CA ILE A 129 13.53 -15.26 -35.90
C ILE A 129 13.07 -14.58 -37.19
N LEU A 130 11.78 -14.63 -37.54
CA LEU A 130 11.33 -13.99 -38.78
C LEU A 130 11.49 -12.46 -38.73
N SER A 131 11.18 -11.85 -37.58
CA SER A 131 11.39 -10.41 -37.35
C SER A 131 12.87 -10.05 -37.43
N LEU A 132 13.73 -10.89 -36.86
CA LEU A 132 15.18 -10.77 -36.93
C LEU A 132 15.69 -10.80 -38.38
N LEU A 133 15.34 -11.84 -39.14
CA LEU A 133 15.73 -11.97 -40.55
C LEU A 133 15.25 -10.77 -41.38
N THR A 134 14.05 -10.29 -41.11
CA THR A 134 13.47 -9.12 -41.78
C THR A 134 14.26 -7.85 -41.43
N ALA A 135 14.63 -7.66 -40.16
CA ALA A 135 15.47 -6.53 -39.75
C ALA A 135 16.83 -6.57 -40.44
N LEU A 136 17.47 -7.74 -40.51
CA LEU A 136 18.74 -7.93 -41.22
C LEU A 136 18.62 -7.58 -42.70
N GLN A 137 17.53 -7.99 -43.39
CA GLN A 137 17.27 -7.62 -44.78
C GLN A 137 17.10 -6.10 -45.00
N PHE A 138 16.50 -5.39 -44.04
CA PHE A 138 16.41 -3.93 -44.13
C PHE A 138 17.78 -3.27 -43.94
N MET A 139 18.60 -3.82 -43.05
CA MET A 139 19.95 -3.33 -42.78
C MET A 139 20.93 -3.65 -43.93
N GLU A 140 20.68 -4.70 -44.72
CA GLU A 140 21.40 -4.99 -45.97
C GLU A 140 21.03 -4.01 -47.10
N ASN A 141 19.80 -3.50 -47.13
CA ASN A 141 19.31 -2.59 -48.18
C ASN A 141 19.51 -1.10 -47.85
N ASP A 142 20.55 -0.76 -47.07
CA ASP A 142 20.94 0.62 -46.75
C ASP A 142 19.76 1.49 -46.26
N THR A 143 18.89 0.93 -45.40
CA THR A 143 17.79 1.69 -44.80
C THR A 143 18.29 2.60 -43.68
N VAL A 144 17.82 3.85 -43.66
CA VAL A 144 18.28 4.85 -42.67
C VAL A 144 17.55 4.76 -41.32
N ALA A 145 16.37 4.14 -41.30
CA ALA A 145 15.56 3.94 -40.12
C ALA A 145 14.56 2.79 -40.35
N ILE A 146 14.15 2.16 -39.24
CA ILE A 146 13.22 1.05 -39.24
C ILE A 146 12.01 1.41 -38.38
N ILE A 147 10.80 1.26 -38.92
CA ILE A 147 9.54 1.42 -38.21
C ILE A 147 9.01 0.04 -37.81
N GLY A 148 8.78 -0.17 -36.52
CA GLY A 148 8.34 -1.43 -35.92
C GLY A 148 9.22 -1.82 -34.73
N SER A 149 9.10 -3.02 -34.19
CA SER A 149 8.08 -4.02 -34.50
C SER A 149 6.78 -3.81 -33.70
N LEU A 150 5.71 -4.52 -34.06
CA LEU A 150 4.43 -4.48 -33.33
C LEU A 150 4.49 -5.14 -31.94
N SER A 151 5.35 -6.13 -31.74
CA SER A 151 5.49 -6.84 -30.46
C SER A 151 6.69 -6.31 -29.68
N SER A 152 6.52 -6.12 -28.38
CA SER A 152 7.62 -5.71 -27.50
C SER A 152 8.72 -6.78 -27.43
N ILE A 153 8.35 -8.07 -27.51
CA ILE A 153 9.31 -9.19 -27.50
C ILE A 153 10.27 -9.07 -28.69
N THR A 154 9.75 -8.85 -29.89
CA THR A 154 10.55 -8.71 -31.10
C THR A 154 11.35 -7.41 -31.08
N ALA A 155 10.79 -6.34 -30.51
CA ALA A 155 11.51 -5.08 -30.36
C ALA A 155 12.77 -5.21 -29.49
N HIS A 156 12.76 -6.02 -28.42
CA HIS A 156 13.95 -6.29 -27.62
C HIS A 156 15.10 -6.89 -28.44
N VAL A 157 14.79 -7.89 -29.24
CA VAL A 157 15.76 -8.59 -30.10
C VAL A 157 16.32 -7.63 -31.16
N ILE A 158 15.46 -6.89 -31.85
CA ILE A 158 15.88 -6.00 -32.94
C ILE A 158 16.63 -4.78 -32.40
N ALA A 159 16.28 -4.28 -31.21
CA ALA A 159 16.96 -3.14 -30.60
C ALA A 159 18.46 -3.42 -30.36
N HIS A 160 18.84 -4.66 -30.05
CA HIS A 160 20.26 -5.03 -29.97
C HIS A 160 21.00 -4.83 -31.30
N ILE A 161 20.37 -5.20 -32.41
CA ILE A 161 20.98 -5.11 -33.74
C ILE A 161 20.99 -3.68 -34.25
N ALA A 162 19.88 -2.96 -34.02
CA ALA A 162 19.77 -1.53 -34.27
C ALA A 162 20.89 -0.74 -33.56
N ASN A 163 21.28 -1.16 -32.36
CA ASN A 163 22.41 -0.54 -31.65
C ASN A 163 23.76 -0.79 -32.32
N GLU A 164 24.05 -2.03 -32.73
CA GLU A 164 25.32 -2.38 -33.36
C GLU A 164 25.46 -1.69 -34.73
N LEU A 165 24.38 -1.66 -35.53
CA LEU A 165 24.39 -1.03 -36.86
C LEU A 165 24.06 0.47 -36.84
N GLN A 166 23.79 1.03 -35.66
CA GLN A 166 23.45 2.43 -35.45
C GLN A 166 22.23 2.90 -36.26
N VAL A 167 21.27 2.02 -36.53
CA VAL A 167 20.04 2.36 -37.26
C VAL A 167 18.92 2.65 -36.25
N PRO A 168 18.31 3.85 -36.25
CA PRO A 168 17.18 4.15 -35.37
C PRO A 168 15.99 3.20 -35.60
N LEU A 169 15.51 2.59 -34.51
CA LEU A 169 14.32 1.73 -34.49
C LEU A 169 13.17 2.47 -33.81
N LEU A 170 12.17 2.88 -34.59
CA LEU A 170 11.00 3.61 -34.10
C LEU A 170 9.81 2.65 -33.97
N SER A 171 9.23 2.51 -32.79
CA SER A 171 8.04 1.67 -32.61
C SER A 171 6.85 2.45 -32.07
N PHE A 172 5.74 2.41 -32.81
CA PHE A 172 4.44 2.94 -32.41
C PHE A 172 3.61 1.94 -31.61
N ALA A 173 4.08 0.71 -31.40
CA ALA A 173 3.31 -0.38 -30.82
C ALA A 173 4.01 -1.16 -29.70
N ALA A 174 5.34 -1.10 -29.60
CA ALA A 174 6.09 -1.75 -28.51
C ALA A 174 6.08 -0.90 -27.24
N THR A 175 5.18 -1.24 -26.31
CA THR A 175 4.88 -0.44 -25.11
C THR A 175 5.63 -0.89 -23.85
N ASP A 176 6.39 -2.01 -23.89
CA ASP A 176 7.12 -2.57 -22.73
C ASP A 176 8.05 -1.53 -22.10
N PRO A 177 7.96 -1.27 -20.78
CA PRO A 177 8.77 -0.26 -20.10
C PRO A 177 10.29 -0.42 -20.25
N THR A 178 10.78 -1.65 -20.34
CA THR A 178 12.22 -1.95 -20.30
C THR A 178 12.95 -1.62 -21.59
N LEU A 179 12.23 -1.45 -22.72
CA LEU A 179 12.80 -0.96 -23.99
C LEU A 179 13.34 0.48 -23.89
N SER A 180 12.96 1.25 -22.87
CA SER A 180 13.54 2.57 -22.59
C SER A 180 14.88 2.51 -21.84
N SER A 181 15.42 1.31 -21.57
CA SER A 181 16.71 1.11 -20.91
C SER A 181 17.87 1.73 -21.71
N LEU A 182 18.92 2.18 -20.99
CA LEU A 182 20.16 2.68 -21.57
C LEU A 182 20.87 1.65 -22.46
N GLN A 183 20.54 0.37 -22.32
CA GLN A 183 21.01 -0.71 -23.18
C GLN A 183 20.50 -0.62 -24.63
N TYR A 184 19.42 0.13 -24.87
CA TYR A 184 18.80 0.29 -26.20
C TYR A 184 18.87 1.73 -26.69
N PRO A 185 20.06 2.33 -26.89
CA PRO A 185 20.19 3.73 -27.28
C PRO A 185 19.51 4.09 -28.61
N PHE A 186 19.38 3.17 -29.57
CA PHE A 186 18.78 3.44 -30.87
C PHE A 186 17.28 3.12 -30.96
N PHE A 187 16.68 2.59 -29.90
CA PHE A 187 15.24 2.40 -29.81
C PHE A 187 14.55 3.70 -29.41
N VAL A 188 13.52 4.09 -30.17
CA VAL A 188 12.66 5.25 -29.91
C VAL A 188 11.21 4.80 -29.89
N ARG A 189 10.54 4.97 -28.75
CA ARG A 189 9.11 4.63 -28.63
C ARG A 189 8.27 5.83 -29.08
N THR A 190 7.54 5.70 -30.19
CA THR A 190 6.65 6.75 -30.72
C THR A 190 5.21 6.59 -30.25
N THR A 191 5.01 5.90 -29.12
CA THR A 191 3.73 5.67 -28.45
C THR A 191 3.91 5.76 -26.92
N LEU A 192 2.84 5.56 -26.16
CA LEU A 192 2.89 5.61 -24.71
C LEU A 192 3.61 4.39 -24.10
N ASN A 193 4.32 4.62 -23.00
CA ASN A 193 4.98 3.58 -22.22
C ASN A 193 3.99 2.94 -21.24
N ASP A 194 3.94 1.60 -21.15
CA ASP A 194 3.03 0.89 -20.25
C ASP A 194 3.28 1.17 -18.77
N LEU A 195 4.44 1.71 -18.40
CA LEU A 195 4.67 2.26 -17.06
C LEU A 195 3.57 3.25 -16.65
N TYR A 196 3.13 4.09 -17.58
CA TYR A 196 2.09 5.09 -17.34
C TYR A 196 0.69 4.48 -17.35
N GLN A 197 0.46 3.47 -18.18
CA GLN A 197 -0.76 2.67 -18.14
C GLN A 197 -0.92 1.97 -16.77
N MET A 198 0.14 1.36 -16.25
CA MET A 198 0.12 0.72 -14.93
C MET A 198 -0.04 1.73 -13.79
N ALA A 199 0.52 2.94 -13.94
CA ALA A 199 0.30 4.03 -12.99
C ALA A 199 -1.17 4.50 -13.00
N ALA A 200 -1.81 4.55 -14.16
CA ALA A 200 -3.24 4.85 -14.28
C ALA A 200 -4.11 3.79 -13.60
N ILE A 201 -3.81 2.51 -13.82
CA ILE A 201 -4.51 1.40 -13.15
C ILE A 201 -4.33 1.48 -11.63
N ALA A 202 -3.11 1.74 -11.15
CA ALA A 202 -2.85 1.89 -9.71
C ALA A 202 -3.62 3.06 -9.08
N ASP A 203 -3.71 4.21 -9.78
CA ASP A 203 -4.51 5.34 -9.32
C ASP A 203 -6.02 5.02 -9.32
N ILE A 204 -6.52 4.23 -10.29
CA ILE A 204 -7.91 3.75 -10.31
C ILE A 204 -8.18 2.83 -9.11
N VAL A 205 -7.27 1.91 -8.81
CA VAL A 205 -7.36 0.99 -7.67
C VAL A 205 -7.40 1.77 -6.34
N GLU A 206 -6.52 2.76 -6.18
CA GLU A 206 -6.51 3.64 -5.01
C GLU A 206 -7.78 4.48 -4.91
N TYR A 207 -8.26 5.06 -6.02
CA TYR A 207 -9.47 5.89 -6.06
C TYR A 207 -10.72 5.14 -5.60
N PHE A 208 -10.85 3.86 -5.95
CA PHE A 208 -11.95 3.02 -5.48
C PHE A 208 -11.70 2.37 -4.12
N GLU A 209 -10.57 2.67 -3.47
CA GLU A 209 -10.16 2.21 -2.13
C GLU A 209 -9.92 0.70 -2.04
N TRP A 210 -9.56 0.06 -3.17
CA TRP A 210 -9.17 -1.34 -3.17
C TRP A 210 -7.70 -1.48 -2.79
N ARG A 211 -7.34 -2.59 -2.15
CA ARG A 211 -5.98 -2.85 -1.64
C ARG A 211 -5.25 -3.99 -2.35
N ASP A 212 -6.00 -5.00 -2.77
CA ASP A 212 -5.46 -6.23 -3.33
C ASP A 212 -6.04 -6.48 -4.71
N VAL A 213 -5.18 -6.74 -5.69
CA VAL A 213 -5.57 -7.06 -7.06
C VAL A 213 -4.99 -8.39 -7.52
N ILE A 214 -5.65 -9.03 -8.47
CA ILE A 214 -5.16 -10.19 -9.20
C ILE A 214 -4.69 -9.74 -10.57
N ALA A 215 -3.47 -10.10 -10.94
CA ALA A 215 -2.93 -9.82 -12.26
C ALA A 215 -2.99 -11.07 -13.13
N ILE A 216 -3.74 -11.02 -14.23
CA ILE A 216 -3.76 -12.03 -15.29
C ILE A 216 -2.98 -11.48 -16.47
N TYR A 217 -1.95 -12.19 -16.89
CA TYR A 217 -1.04 -11.67 -17.92
C TYR A 217 -0.45 -12.78 -18.77
N VAL A 218 -0.02 -12.42 -19.98
CA VAL A 218 0.73 -13.33 -20.86
C VAL A 218 2.15 -13.51 -20.32
N ASP A 219 2.62 -14.75 -20.22
CA ASP A 219 3.92 -15.10 -19.62
C ASP A 219 5.09 -14.93 -20.61
N ASP A 220 5.23 -13.72 -21.12
CA ASP A 220 6.35 -13.26 -21.94
C ASP A 220 6.99 -12.01 -21.32
N ASP A 221 8.02 -11.45 -21.96
CA ASP A 221 8.71 -10.26 -21.44
C ASP A 221 7.76 -9.07 -21.34
N TYR A 222 6.87 -8.90 -22.32
CA TYR A 222 5.86 -7.84 -22.33
C TYR A 222 4.96 -7.90 -21.09
N GLY A 223 4.34 -9.06 -20.84
CA GLY A 223 3.43 -9.25 -19.73
C GLY A 223 4.15 -9.22 -18.38
N ARG A 224 5.31 -9.90 -18.24
CA ARG A 224 6.08 -9.90 -16.99
C ARG A 224 6.56 -8.51 -16.61
N ASN A 225 7.10 -7.75 -17.56
CA ASN A 225 7.59 -6.39 -17.32
C ASN A 225 6.45 -5.42 -17.02
N GLY A 226 5.30 -5.57 -17.70
CA GLY A 226 4.09 -4.81 -17.40
C GLY A 226 3.56 -5.07 -15.98
N ILE A 227 3.50 -6.34 -15.55
CA ILE A 227 3.05 -6.69 -14.20
C ILE A 227 4.08 -6.31 -13.12
N ALA A 228 5.38 -6.34 -13.43
CA ALA A 228 6.41 -5.78 -12.54
C ALA A 228 6.20 -4.27 -12.34
N ALA A 229 5.97 -3.53 -13.42
CA ALA A 229 5.65 -2.11 -13.34
C ALA A 229 4.35 -1.85 -12.56
N LEU A 230 3.31 -2.67 -12.73
CA LEU A 230 2.08 -2.58 -11.94
C LEU A 230 2.33 -2.80 -10.45
N ALA A 231 3.11 -3.81 -10.08
CA ALA A 231 3.47 -4.07 -8.69
C ALA A 231 4.16 -2.85 -8.05
N ASP A 232 5.10 -2.23 -8.76
CA ASP A 232 5.80 -1.02 -8.28
C ASP A 232 4.86 0.18 -8.12
N GLN A 233 3.90 0.37 -9.02
CA GLN A 233 2.94 1.48 -8.91
C GLN A 233 1.93 1.25 -7.79
N LEU A 234 1.45 0.02 -7.60
CA LEU A 234 0.55 -0.32 -6.49
C LEU A 234 1.24 -0.18 -5.13
N ALA A 235 2.49 -0.62 -5.01
CA ALA A 235 3.27 -0.51 -3.77
C ALA A 235 3.39 0.94 -3.29
N LYS A 236 3.59 1.90 -4.22
CA LYS A 236 3.61 3.34 -3.91
C LYS A 236 2.31 3.84 -3.29
N LYS A 237 1.19 3.15 -3.53
CA LYS A 237 -0.15 3.48 -3.00
C LYS A 237 -0.58 2.59 -1.84
N ARG A 238 0.35 1.80 -1.25
CA ARG A 238 0.05 0.80 -0.21
C ARG A 238 -1.05 -0.17 -0.68
N CYS A 239 -0.97 -0.56 -1.94
CA CYS A 239 -1.75 -1.61 -2.58
C CYS A 239 -0.79 -2.69 -3.08
N GLN A 240 -1.28 -3.89 -3.34
CA GLN A 240 -0.44 -5.00 -3.78
C GLN A 240 -1.16 -5.93 -4.76
N ILE A 241 -0.36 -6.74 -5.46
CA ILE A 241 -0.87 -7.85 -6.26
C ILE A 241 -0.90 -9.08 -5.36
N SER A 242 -2.10 -9.53 -4.97
CA SER A 242 -2.28 -10.68 -4.09
C SER A 242 -2.06 -12.01 -4.82
N TYR A 243 -2.33 -12.05 -6.13
CA TYR A 243 -2.09 -13.21 -6.97
C TYR A 243 -1.64 -12.82 -8.38
N LYS A 244 -0.55 -13.44 -8.85
CA LYS A 244 -0.03 -13.30 -10.21
C LYS A 244 -0.34 -14.58 -10.97
N SER A 245 -1.06 -14.42 -12.06
CA SER A 245 -1.63 -15.51 -12.84
C SER A 245 -1.06 -15.48 -14.27
N PRO A 246 0.12 -16.09 -14.50
CA PRO A 246 0.72 -16.18 -15.82
C PRO A 246 -0.09 -17.11 -16.73
N LEU A 247 -0.27 -16.71 -17.98
CA LEU A 247 -0.86 -17.51 -19.04
C LEU A 247 0.17 -17.71 -20.15
N LYS A 248 0.38 -18.96 -20.58
CA LYS A 248 1.26 -19.23 -21.71
C LYS A 248 0.77 -18.53 -22.98
N ALA A 249 1.70 -18.12 -23.83
CA ALA A 249 1.34 -17.71 -25.19
C ALA A 249 0.66 -18.91 -25.88
N GLN A 250 -0.52 -18.70 -26.47
CA GLN A 250 -1.31 -19.79 -27.09
C GLN A 250 -1.92 -20.82 -26.13
N ALA A 251 -2.29 -20.38 -24.92
CA ALA A 251 -3.03 -21.21 -23.98
C ALA A 251 -4.35 -21.74 -24.58
N SER A 252 -4.58 -23.04 -24.41
CA SER A 252 -5.85 -23.68 -24.73
C SER A 252 -6.97 -23.20 -23.80
N ARG A 253 -8.23 -23.31 -24.25
CA ARG A 253 -9.40 -22.97 -23.42
C ARG A 253 -9.40 -23.71 -22.06
N THR A 254 -8.91 -24.95 -22.04
CA THR A 254 -8.75 -25.75 -20.81
C THR A 254 -7.72 -25.15 -19.87
N GLU A 255 -6.56 -24.71 -20.37
CA GLU A 255 -5.55 -24.06 -19.54
C GLU A 255 -6.05 -22.72 -18.98
N ILE A 256 -6.77 -21.93 -19.80
CA ILE A 256 -7.42 -20.69 -19.34
C ILE A 256 -8.43 -20.99 -18.23
N THR A 257 -9.22 -22.06 -18.38
CA THR A 257 -10.21 -22.50 -17.38
C THR A 257 -9.53 -22.87 -16.06
N ASP A 258 -8.48 -23.70 -16.10
CA ASP A 258 -7.73 -24.11 -14.92
C ASP A 258 -7.15 -22.92 -14.15
N VAL A 259 -6.68 -21.92 -14.89
CA VAL A 259 -6.15 -20.68 -14.33
C VAL A 259 -7.27 -19.83 -13.71
N LEU A 260 -8.38 -19.63 -14.41
CA LEU A 260 -9.50 -18.84 -13.90
C LEU A 260 -10.21 -19.49 -12.70
N VAL A 261 -10.25 -20.82 -12.62
CA VAL A 261 -10.75 -21.52 -11.43
C VAL A 261 -9.90 -21.18 -10.20
N LYS A 262 -8.56 -21.17 -10.33
CA LYS A 262 -7.67 -20.75 -9.24
C LYS A 262 -7.87 -19.29 -8.85
N VAL A 263 -8.07 -18.42 -9.84
CA VAL A 263 -8.37 -17.01 -9.62
C VAL A 263 -9.70 -16.82 -8.90
N ALA A 264 -10.74 -17.59 -9.25
CA ALA A 264 -12.04 -17.52 -8.58
C ALA A 264 -11.98 -17.95 -7.10
N LEU A 265 -11.03 -18.81 -6.73
CA LEU A 265 -10.79 -19.24 -5.35
C LEU A 265 -10.01 -18.22 -4.49
N ALA A 266 -9.35 -17.23 -5.12
CA ALA A 266 -8.67 -16.16 -4.41
C ALA A 266 -9.66 -15.21 -3.71
N GLU A 267 -9.19 -14.40 -2.76
CA GLU A 267 -10.04 -13.46 -2.00
C GLU A 267 -10.37 -12.19 -2.80
N SER A 268 -9.40 -11.65 -3.53
CA SER A 268 -9.60 -10.45 -4.34
C SER A 268 -10.56 -10.71 -5.51
N ARG A 269 -11.34 -9.70 -5.84
CA ARG A 269 -12.27 -9.66 -6.99
C ARG A 269 -11.94 -8.53 -7.95
N ILE A 270 -10.77 -7.90 -7.78
CA ILE A 270 -10.24 -6.89 -8.70
C ILE A 270 -9.24 -7.57 -9.62
N LEU A 271 -9.60 -7.73 -10.89
CA LEU A 271 -8.81 -8.45 -11.88
C LEU A 271 -8.25 -7.47 -12.92
N VAL A 272 -6.93 -7.43 -13.03
CA VAL A 272 -6.23 -6.67 -14.06
C VAL A 272 -5.80 -7.64 -15.16
N ILE A 273 -6.29 -7.46 -16.38
CA ILE A 273 -5.92 -8.28 -17.55
C ILE A 273 -4.93 -7.51 -18.42
N HIS A 274 -3.68 -7.97 -18.43
CA HIS A 274 -2.60 -7.45 -19.27
C HIS A 274 -2.14 -8.50 -20.29
N THR A 275 -2.82 -8.53 -21.44
CA THR A 275 -2.61 -9.52 -22.50
C THR A 275 -2.60 -8.85 -23.87
N THR A 276 -2.48 -9.65 -24.94
CA THR A 276 -2.71 -9.15 -26.30
C THR A 276 -4.22 -9.17 -26.64
N PRO A 277 -4.65 -8.44 -27.70
CA PRO A 277 -6.05 -8.38 -28.11
C PRO A 277 -6.75 -9.73 -28.30
N THR A 278 -6.09 -10.69 -28.94
CA THR A 278 -6.68 -12.00 -29.23
C THR A 278 -6.94 -12.80 -27.95
N TRP A 279 -5.93 -12.88 -27.08
CA TRP A 279 -6.01 -13.65 -25.84
C TRP A 279 -6.96 -13.04 -24.82
N GLY A 280 -7.06 -11.70 -24.79
CA GLY A 280 -7.92 -11.01 -23.84
C GLY A 280 -9.40 -11.38 -24.00
N ILE A 281 -9.87 -11.58 -25.24
CA ILE A 281 -11.25 -11.98 -25.51
C ILE A 281 -11.51 -13.42 -25.08
N ASP A 282 -10.58 -14.35 -25.35
CA ASP A 282 -10.72 -15.76 -24.95
C ASP A 282 -10.79 -15.91 -23.42
N VAL A 283 -10.00 -15.12 -22.68
CA VAL A 283 -10.05 -15.07 -21.21
C VAL A 283 -11.41 -14.59 -20.72
N LEU A 284 -11.96 -13.53 -21.33
CA LEU A 284 -13.26 -12.98 -20.94
C LEU A 284 -14.41 -13.92 -21.30
N ASP A 285 -14.31 -14.66 -22.41
CA ASP A 285 -15.27 -15.71 -22.76
C ASP A 285 -15.32 -16.79 -21.68
N VAL A 286 -14.17 -17.34 -21.28
CA VAL A 286 -14.13 -18.36 -20.22
C VAL A 286 -14.60 -17.78 -18.88
N ALA A 287 -14.26 -16.52 -18.58
CA ALA A 287 -14.74 -15.84 -17.37
C ALA A 287 -16.28 -15.73 -17.34
N GLN A 288 -16.92 -15.43 -18.47
CA GLN A 288 -18.38 -15.43 -18.59
C GLN A 288 -18.95 -16.83 -18.32
N HIS A 289 -18.37 -17.87 -18.92
CA HIS A 289 -18.80 -19.26 -18.71
C HIS A 289 -18.66 -19.72 -17.26
N LEU A 290 -17.66 -19.21 -16.53
CA LEU A 290 -17.45 -19.47 -15.10
C LEU A 290 -18.27 -18.56 -14.17
N GLY A 291 -19.11 -17.67 -14.71
CA GLY A 291 -19.93 -16.73 -13.93
C GLY A 291 -19.13 -15.61 -13.27
N MET A 292 -17.89 -15.37 -13.68
CA MET A 292 -16.99 -14.34 -13.12
C MET A 292 -17.27 -12.93 -13.67
N MET A 293 -18.30 -12.79 -14.51
CA MET A 293 -18.80 -11.51 -15.04
C MET A 293 -20.06 -11.02 -14.30
N GLY A 294 -20.37 -11.64 -13.16
CA GLY A 294 -21.47 -11.26 -12.28
C GLY A 294 -21.13 -10.10 -11.33
N SER A 295 -22.13 -9.70 -10.54
CA SER A 295 -21.97 -8.65 -9.52
C SER A 295 -20.90 -9.02 -8.50
N GLY A 296 -20.04 -8.05 -8.16
CA GLY A 296 -18.95 -8.21 -7.19
C GLY A 296 -17.57 -8.36 -7.82
N TYR A 297 -17.49 -8.76 -9.09
CA TYR A 297 -16.25 -8.78 -9.88
C TYR A 297 -15.97 -7.42 -10.50
N VAL A 298 -14.69 -7.07 -10.58
CA VAL A 298 -14.19 -5.89 -11.29
C VAL A 298 -13.11 -6.33 -12.25
N TRP A 299 -13.28 -6.00 -13.52
CA TRP A 299 -12.32 -6.31 -14.56
C TRP A 299 -11.75 -5.02 -15.15
N ILE A 300 -10.43 -4.88 -15.07
CA ILE A 300 -9.66 -3.77 -15.62
C ILE A 300 -8.76 -4.33 -16.72
N ALA A 301 -9.15 -4.12 -17.97
CA ALA A 301 -8.34 -4.49 -19.12
C ALA A 301 -7.38 -3.36 -19.47
N THR A 302 -6.14 -3.69 -19.84
CA THR A 302 -5.25 -2.71 -20.45
C THR A 302 -5.80 -2.30 -21.84
N ASN A 303 -5.13 -1.37 -22.50
CA ASN A 303 -5.54 -0.73 -23.74
C ASN A 303 -5.74 -1.65 -24.96
N TRP A 304 -5.44 -2.95 -24.84
CA TRP A 304 -5.80 -3.92 -25.88
C TRP A 304 -7.32 -3.97 -26.11
N LEU A 305 -8.14 -3.80 -25.07
CA LEU A 305 -9.59 -3.90 -25.19
C LEU A 305 -10.16 -2.69 -25.96
N SER A 306 -9.74 -1.48 -25.61
CA SER A 306 -10.12 -0.27 -26.37
C SER A 306 -9.67 -0.34 -27.83
N THR A 307 -8.51 -0.95 -28.11
CA THR A 307 -8.02 -1.19 -29.47
C THR A 307 -8.98 -2.07 -30.28
N ILE A 308 -9.53 -3.14 -29.69
CA ILE A 308 -10.52 -4.01 -30.35
C ILE A 308 -11.82 -3.26 -30.59
N VAL A 309 -12.32 -2.57 -29.56
CA VAL A 309 -13.57 -1.79 -29.64
C VAL A 309 -13.48 -0.75 -30.76
N ASP A 310 -12.35 -0.06 -30.90
CA ASP A 310 -12.16 0.99 -31.92
C ASP A 310 -11.95 0.42 -33.33
N THR A 311 -11.37 -0.78 -33.46
CA THR A 311 -11.05 -1.40 -34.78
C THR A 311 -12.24 -2.16 -35.37
N SER A 312 -12.97 -2.90 -34.53
CA SER A 312 -13.95 -3.91 -34.94
C SER A 312 -15.39 -3.53 -34.57
N SER A 313 -15.67 -2.24 -34.38
CA SER A 313 -17.03 -1.75 -34.12
C SER A 313 -17.92 -1.85 -35.37
N PRO A 314 -19.18 -2.35 -35.27
CA PRO A 314 -19.80 -2.91 -34.07
C PRO A 314 -19.32 -4.34 -33.78
N LEU A 315 -19.09 -4.65 -32.50
CA LEU A 315 -18.65 -5.98 -32.05
C LEU A 315 -19.81 -6.99 -32.10
N PRO A 316 -19.52 -8.31 -32.25
CA PRO A 316 -20.51 -9.37 -32.13
C PRO A 316 -21.22 -9.35 -30.77
N SER A 317 -22.51 -9.72 -30.73
CA SER A 317 -23.32 -9.68 -29.50
C SER A 317 -22.70 -10.49 -28.35
N GLU A 318 -22.13 -11.66 -28.64
CA GLU A 318 -21.44 -12.51 -27.66
C GLU A 318 -20.24 -11.78 -27.02
N THR A 319 -19.42 -11.11 -27.84
CA THR A 319 -18.28 -10.32 -27.35
C THR A 319 -18.75 -9.13 -26.52
N VAL A 320 -19.86 -8.49 -26.91
CA VAL A 320 -20.46 -7.37 -26.17
C VAL A 320 -20.90 -7.82 -24.77
N GLU A 321 -21.52 -8.99 -24.64
CA GLU A 321 -21.90 -9.56 -23.34
C GLU A 321 -20.67 -9.83 -22.47
N ASN A 322 -19.60 -10.38 -23.05
CA ASN A 322 -18.36 -10.73 -22.36
C ASN A 322 -17.52 -9.52 -21.90
N ILE A 323 -17.79 -8.30 -22.39
CA ILE A 323 -17.06 -7.09 -21.99
C ILE A 323 -17.91 -6.12 -21.16
N GLN A 324 -19.16 -6.49 -20.85
CA GLN A 324 -20.10 -5.62 -20.16
C GLN A 324 -19.60 -5.24 -18.77
N GLY A 325 -19.47 -3.93 -18.53
CA GLY A 325 -19.09 -3.36 -17.24
C GLY A 325 -17.58 -3.33 -16.97
N LEU A 326 -16.75 -3.67 -17.97
CA LEU A 326 -15.29 -3.59 -17.85
C LEU A 326 -14.80 -2.15 -17.84
N ILE A 327 -13.69 -1.92 -17.16
CA ILE A 327 -12.89 -0.70 -17.31
C ILE A 327 -11.73 -1.00 -18.24
N THR A 328 -11.46 -0.11 -19.19
CA THR A 328 -10.26 -0.14 -20.01
C THR A 328 -9.69 1.27 -20.18
N LEU A 329 -8.45 1.33 -20.64
CA LEU A 329 -7.76 2.58 -20.93
C LEU A 329 -7.64 2.75 -22.44
N ARG A 330 -7.94 3.95 -22.95
CA ARG A 330 -7.62 4.34 -24.32
C ARG A 330 -6.52 5.40 -24.26
N MET A 331 -5.51 5.33 -25.12
CA MET A 331 -4.48 6.37 -25.14
C MET A 331 -5.12 7.71 -25.53
N TYR A 332 -4.89 8.76 -24.75
CA TYR A 332 -5.53 10.05 -25.00
C TYR A 332 -4.90 10.73 -26.23
N THR A 333 -5.74 11.19 -27.14
CA THR A 333 -5.33 11.99 -28.30
C THR A 333 -6.26 13.20 -28.42
N PRO A 334 -5.74 14.45 -28.34
CA PRO A 334 -6.56 15.66 -28.39
C PRO A 334 -7.49 15.71 -29.61
N ASP A 335 -8.67 16.32 -29.47
CA ASP A 335 -9.57 16.56 -30.61
C ASP A 335 -9.08 17.78 -31.41
N SER A 336 -8.23 17.54 -32.41
CA SER A 336 -7.68 18.56 -33.30
C SER A 336 -8.35 18.56 -34.68
N GLU A 337 -8.29 19.68 -35.39
CA GLU A 337 -8.78 19.76 -36.77
C GLU A 337 -8.05 18.77 -37.71
N ILE A 338 -6.74 18.63 -37.54
CA ILE A 338 -5.91 17.69 -38.32
C ILE A 338 -6.38 16.25 -38.10
N LYS A 339 -6.68 15.88 -36.84
CA LYS A 339 -7.25 14.58 -36.48
C LYS A 339 -8.62 14.37 -37.13
N ARG A 340 -9.53 15.34 -37.04
CA ARG A 340 -10.87 15.24 -37.65
C ARG A 340 -10.81 15.08 -39.16
N ASN A 341 -9.92 15.81 -39.83
CA ASN A 341 -9.72 15.70 -41.29
C ASN A 341 -9.15 14.32 -41.69
N PHE A 342 -8.21 13.78 -40.90
CA PHE A 342 -7.69 12.44 -41.13
C PHE A 342 -8.77 11.36 -40.92
N VAL A 343 -9.53 11.47 -39.83
CA VAL A 343 -10.64 10.56 -39.51
C VAL A 343 -11.72 10.60 -40.60
N SER A 344 -12.05 11.78 -41.16
CA SER A 344 -13.07 11.89 -42.20
C SER A 344 -12.70 11.19 -43.51
N ARG A 345 -11.40 11.17 -43.87
CA ARG A 345 -10.92 10.46 -45.08
C ARG A 345 -10.59 8.98 -44.83
N TRP A 346 -10.53 8.52 -43.58
CA TRP A 346 -10.22 7.12 -43.22
C TRP A 346 -11.12 6.10 -43.91
N LYS A 347 -12.42 6.40 -44.05
CA LYS A 347 -13.37 5.52 -44.75
C LYS A 347 -13.02 5.32 -46.23
N ASN A 348 -12.43 6.33 -46.87
CA ASN A 348 -12.00 6.24 -48.27
C ASN A 348 -10.70 5.43 -48.38
N LEU A 349 -9.76 5.63 -47.46
CA LEU A 349 -8.48 4.91 -47.42
C LEU A 349 -8.66 3.39 -47.20
N THR A 350 -9.72 3.00 -46.49
CA THR A 350 -10.03 1.60 -46.19
C THR A 350 -10.95 0.92 -47.20
N ARG A 351 -11.42 1.66 -48.23
CA ARG A 351 -12.45 1.18 -49.17
C ARG A 351 -11.97 0.09 -50.13
N ASP A 352 -10.70 0.15 -50.52
CA ASP A 352 -10.14 -0.75 -51.55
C ASP A 352 -9.42 -1.99 -50.97
N GLN A 353 -9.33 -2.14 -49.63
CA GLN A 353 -8.45 -3.12 -49.00
C GLN A 353 -9.09 -4.42 -48.45
N THR A 354 -10.42 -4.61 -48.38
CA THR A 354 -11.00 -5.93 -47.97
C THR A 354 -12.46 -6.18 -48.36
N ALA A 355 -12.78 -7.44 -48.70
CA ALA A 355 -14.11 -8.01 -48.91
C ALA A 355 -15.08 -7.98 -47.70
N ASN A 356 -14.67 -7.41 -46.55
CA ASN A 356 -15.37 -7.49 -45.25
C ASN A 356 -15.80 -6.13 -44.67
N GLY A 357 -15.84 -5.05 -45.48
CA GLY A 357 -16.33 -3.73 -45.06
C GLY A 357 -15.27 -2.79 -44.46
N PRO A 358 -15.63 -1.53 -44.17
CA PRO A 358 -14.71 -0.50 -43.70
C PRO A 358 -14.25 -0.77 -42.25
N LYS A 359 -12.93 -0.75 -42.01
CA LYS A 359 -12.34 -0.99 -40.69
C LYS A 359 -12.31 0.29 -39.85
N GLY A 360 -12.53 0.15 -38.55
CA GLY A 360 -12.40 1.25 -37.59
C GLY A 360 -10.95 1.73 -37.43
N LEU A 361 -10.79 2.98 -36.98
CA LEU A 361 -9.49 3.60 -36.73
C LEU A 361 -9.18 3.55 -35.24
N ASN A 362 -8.20 2.75 -34.84
CA ASN A 362 -7.69 2.71 -33.48
C ASN A 362 -6.56 3.73 -33.24
N THR A 363 -6.20 3.92 -31.97
CA THR A 363 -5.20 4.93 -31.59
C THR A 363 -3.78 4.59 -32.10
N TYR A 364 -3.44 3.31 -32.25
CA TYR A 364 -2.17 2.90 -32.83
C TYR A 364 -2.02 3.34 -34.30
N GLY A 365 -3.12 3.42 -35.05
CA GLY A 365 -3.12 4.00 -36.41
C GLY A 365 -2.70 5.48 -36.43
N LEU A 366 -3.17 6.26 -35.44
CA LEU A 366 -2.79 7.67 -35.31
C LEU A 366 -1.28 7.81 -34.99
N TYR A 367 -0.77 7.00 -34.07
CA TYR A 367 0.67 6.99 -33.76
C TYR A 367 1.52 6.49 -34.93
N ALA A 368 1.05 5.52 -35.71
CA ALA A 368 1.75 5.04 -36.89
C ALA A 368 1.91 6.16 -37.95
N TYR A 369 0.83 6.91 -38.20
CA TYR A 369 0.84 8.05 -39.11
C TYR A 369 1.82 9.14 -38.63
N ASP A 370 1.72 9.51 -37.36
CA ASP A 370 2.58 10.52 -36.74
C ASP A 370 4.06 10.09 -36.67
N THR A 371 4.34 8.80 -36.58
CA THR A 371 5.72 8.25 -36.58
C THR A 371 6.43 8.55 -37.89
N VAL A 372 5.74 8.47 -39.03
CA VAL A 372 6.31 8.78 -40.35
C VAL A 372 6.56 10.27 -40.48
N TRP A 373 5.63 11.12 -40.04
CA TRP A 373 5.82 12.57 -40.01
C TRP A 373 6.98 12.99 -39.12
N LEU A 374 7.08 12.42 -37.91
CA LEU A 374 8.20 12.61 -37.00
C LEU A 374 9.53 12.25 -37.69
N LEU A 375 9.59 11.09 -38.33
CA LEU A 375 10.79 10.62 -39.02
C LEU A 375 11.15 11.52 -40.21
N ALA A 376 10.16 11.97 -40.99
CA ALA A 376 10.36 12.86 -42.13
C ALA A 376 10.98 14.19 -41.70
N HIS A 377 10.44 14.82 -40.66
CA HIS A 377 10.99 16.06 -40.10
C HIS A 377 12.39 15.87 -39.52
N ALA A 378 12.65 14.74 -38.85
CA ALA A 378 13.96 14.43 -38.32
C ALA A 378 15.02 14.20 -39.43
N ILE A 379 14.62 13.58 -40.55
CA ILE A 379 15.47 13.41 -41.73
C ILE A 379 15.73 14.76 -42.41
N ASP A 380 14.72 15.63 -42.51
CA ASP A 380 14.90 16.98 -43.06
C ASP A 380 15.88 17.80 -42.22
N ALA A 381 15.75 17.77 -40.89
CA ALA A 381 16.69 18.39 -39.96
C ALA A 381 18.11 17.78 -40.04
N PHE A 382 18.21 16.47 -40.24
CA PHE A 382 19.47 15.78 -40.46
C PHE A 382 20.20 16.31 -41.70
N PHE A 383 19.49 16.52 -42.81
CA PHE A 383 20.09 17.12 -44.00
C PHE A 383 20.43 18.60 -43.84
N ASP A 384 19.59 19.37 -43.14
CA ASP A 384 19.86 20.79 -42.87
C ASP A 384 21.11 21.00 -42.00
N GLN A 385 21.47 20.02 -41.17
CA GLN A 385 22.71 20.01 -40.37
C GLN A 385 23.95 19.49 -41.14
N GLY A 386 23.81 19.23 -42.45
CA GLY A 386 24.90 18.68 -43.28
C GLY A 386 25.10 17.17 -43.11
N GLY A 387 24.12 16.45 -42.57
CA GLY A 387 24.13 15.00 -42.48
C GLY A 387 24.17 14.36 -43.88
N ASN A 388 25.07 13.41 -44.07
CA ASN A 388 25.20 12.65 -45.33
C ASN A 388 24.85 11.17 -45.09
N ILE A 389 24.04 10.59 -45.97
CA ILE A 389 23.73 9.16 -45.91
C ILE A 389 24.95 8.40 -46.41
N SER A 390 25.65 7.73 -45.49
CA SER A 390 26.77 6.86 -45.81
C SER A 390 26.81 5.68 -44.85
N PHE A 391 27.30 4.55 -45.37
CA PHE A 391 27.36 3.30 -44.65
C PHE A 391 28.80 2.78 -44.66
N SER A 392 29.25 2.23 -43.53
CA SER A 392 30.59 1.63 -43.39
C SER A 392 30.49 0.14 -43.07
N LYS A 393 31.44 -0.65 -43.58
CA LYS A 393 31.54 -2.07 -43.24
C LYS A 393 32.24 -2.22 -41.89
N ASP A 394 31.69 -3.07 -41.02
CA ASP A 394 32.37 -3.46 -39.78
C ASP A 394 33.27 -4.67 -40.05
N SER A 395 34.57 -4.55 -39.78
CA SER A 395 35.52 -5.64 -39.95
C SER A 395 35.21 -6.85 -39.07
N ARG A 396 34.52 -6.66 -37.93
CA ARG A 396 34.09 -7.75 -37.02
C ARG A 396 33.03 -8.64 -37.65
N LEU A 397 32.20 -8.09 -38.55
CA LEU A 397 31.16 -8.84 -39.25
C LEU A 397 31.75 -9.73 -40.35
N SER A 398 32.91 -9.35 -40.90
CA SER A 398 33.65 -10.15 -41.88
C SER A 398 34.31 -11.40 -41.29
N GLU A 399 34.53 -11.47 -39.97
CA GLU A 399 35.12 -12.64 -39.28
C GLU A 399 34.09 -13.74 -38.96
N LEU A 400 32.80 -13.40 -38.98
CA LEU A 400 31.67 -14.31 -38.70
C LEU A 400 31.25 -15.17 -39.91
N ASP A 401 32.03 -15.11 -41.00
CA ASP A 401 31.78 -15.64 -42.35
C ASP A 401 31.87 -17.19 -42.47
N ARG A 402 31.41 -17.93 -41.46
CA ARG A 402 31.33 -19.40 -41.51
C ARG A 402 29.91 -19.94 -41.74
N GLY A 403 28.93 -19.11 -42.12
CA GLY A 403 27.52 -19.54 -42.27
C GLY A 403 26.67 -18.78 -43.31
N ASN A 404 25.54 -19.38 -43.70
CA ASN A 404 24.59 -18.95 -44.75
C ASN A 404 23.82 -17.62 -44.51
N LEU A 405 24.25 -16.75 -43.59
CA LEU A 405 23.46 -15.57 -43.17
C LEU A 405 23.91 -14.22 -43.78
N HIS A 406 24.87 -14.20 -44.73
CA HIS A 406 25.34 -12.98 -45.44
C HIS A 406 25.57 -11.77 -44.51
N LEU A 407 26.16 -12.01 -43.34
CA LEU A 407 26.34 -10.97 -42.30
C LEU A 407 27.40 -9.92 -42.69
N ASP A 408 28.24 -10.24 -43.67
CA ASP A 408 29.25 -9.40 -44.31
C ASP A 408 28.67 -8.30 -45.21
N ALA A 409 27.40 -8.46 -45.61
CA ALA A 409 26.64 -7.47 -46.38
C ALA A 409 26.05 -6.36 -45.48
N MET A 410 26.02 -6.55 -44.16
CA MET A 410 25.51 -5.53 -43.24
C MET A 410 26.48 -4.35 -43.09
N SER A 411 25.90 -3.16 -42.99
CA SER A 411 26.64 -1.91 -42.94
C SER A 411 26.18 -1.05 -41.76
N ILE A 412 27.12 -0.37 -41.11
CA ILE A 412 26.85 0.57 -40.02
C ILE A 412 26.44 1.90 -40.66
N PHE A 413 25.31 2.45 -40.23
CA PHE A 413 24.87 3.76 -40.65
C PHE A 413 25.66 4.86 -39.92
N ASN A 414 26.61 5.50 -40.62
CA ASN A 414 27.53 6.48 -40.03
C ASN A 414 26.80 7.71 -39.46
N GLY A 415 25.68 8.10 -40.09
CA GLY A 415 24.83 9.21 -39.66
C GLY A 415 23.83 8.86 -38.55
N GLY A 416 23.83 7.60 -38.08
CA GLY A 416 22.81 7.04 -37.20
C GLY A 416 22.59 7.80 -35.91
N LYS A 417 23.67 8.17 -35.23
CA LYS A 417 23.60 8.94 -33.96
C LYS A 417 22.98 10.32 -34.19
N LEU A 418 23.39 11.02 -35.25
CA LEU A 418 22.86 12.33 -35.60
C LEU A 418 21.38 12.26 -35.94
N LEU A 419 20.97 11.27 -36.75
CA LEU A 419 19.56 11.07 -37.09
C LEU A 419 18.73 10.74 -35.84
N ARG A 420 19.22 9.83 -34.98
CA ARG A 420 18.57 9.52 -33.70
C ARG A 420 18.40 10.77 -32.83
N ASP A 421 19.43 11.59 -32.70
CA ASP A 421 19.38 12.79 -31.88
C ASP A 421 18.38 13.80 -32.45
N ASN A 422 18.30 13.94 -33.78
CA ASN A 422 17.27 14.74 -34.45
C ASN A 422 15.85 14.19 -34.24
N ILE A 423 15.67 12.87 -34.19
CA ILE A 423 14.37 12.26 -33.85
C ILE A 423 13.98 12.63 -32.40
N LEU A 424 14.91 12.55 -31.45
CA LEU A 424 14.63 12.85 -30.04
C LEU A 424 14.42 14.36 -29.77
N LEU A 425 15.06 15.22 -30.56
CA LEU A 425 14.93 16.68 -30.48
C LEU A 425 13.73 17.23 -31.27
N ALA A 426 13.07 16.40 -32.08
CA ALA A 426 11.94 16.81 -32.88
C ALA A 426 10.79 17.34 -31.99
N ASN A 427 10.16 18.39 -32.48
CA ASN A 427 9.00 19.03 -31.85
C ASN A 427 7.97 19.35 -32.93
N LEU A 428 6.98 18.48 -33.06
CA LEU A 428 5.89 18.64 -34.03
C LEU A 428 4.53 18.46 -33.36
N THR A 429 3.49 18.94 -34.02
CA THR A 429 2.10 18.70 -33.62
C THR A 429 1.45 17.84 -34.70
N GLY A 430 1.11 16.60 -34.36
CA GLY A 430 0.50 15.62 -35.25
C GLY A 430 -0.97 15.31 -34.89
N LEU A 431 -1.45 14.17 -35.36
CA LEU A 431 -2.79 13.65 -35.06
C LEU A 431 -2.98 13.31 -33.58
N THR A 432 -1.91 12.92 -32.90
CA THR A 432 -1.89 12.50 -31.49
C THR A 432 -1.61 13.66 -30.52
N GLY A 433 -1.45 14.89 -31.05
CA GLY A 433 -1.10 16.07 -30.27
C GLY A 433 0.37 16.46 -30.44
N THR A 434 0.96 17.07 -29.41
CA THR A 434 2.36 17.48 -29.43
C THR A 434 3.28 16.28 -29.21
N ILE A 435 4.15 16.01 -30.18
CA ILE A 435 5.14 14.94 -30.16
C ILE A 435 6.48 15.55 -29.79
N ARG A 436 6.92 15.27 -28.57
CA ARG A 436 8.22 15.65 -28.04
C ARG A 436 8.65 14.61 -27.01
N PHE A 437 9.94 14.35 -26.93
CA PHE A 437 10.50 13.36 -26.01
C PHE A 437 10.98 14.02 -24.71
N ALA A 438 10.72 13.36 -23.58
CA ALA A 438 11.32 13.68 -22.30
C ALA A 438 12.74 13.08 -22.19
N SER A 439 13.45 13.41 -21.11
CA SER A 439 14.81 12.89 -20.87
C SER A 439 14.91 11.37 -20.77
N ASP A 440 13.80 10.69 -20.44
CA ASP A 440 13.68 9.23 -20.40
C ASP A 440 13.34 8.60 -21.77
N ARG A 441 13.34 9.40 -22.85
CA ARG A 441 12.97 9.01 -24.22
C ARG A 441 11.52 8.52 -24.36
N SER A 442 10.65 8.89 -23.42
CA SER A 442 9.20 8.71 -23.55
C SER A 442 8.53 9.99 -24.06
N LEU A 443 7.34 9.87 -24.65
CA LEU A 443 6.55 11.04 -25.04
C LEU A 443 6.19 11.89 -23.82
N ILE A 444 6.24 13.22 -23.97
CA ILE A 444 5.75 14.14 -22.95
C ILE A 444 4.23 13.97 -22.74
N PHE A 445 3.75 14.37 -21.57
CA PHE A 445 2.33 14.39 -21.24
C PHE A 445 1.57 13.06 -21.50
N PRO A 446 2.06 11.92 -20.95
CA PRO A 446 1.34 10.66 -21.09
C PRO A 446 -0.03 10.76 -20.40
N ALA A 447 -1.07 10.41 -21.15
CA ALA A 447 -2.45 10.49 -20.71
C ALA A 447 -3.31 9.38 -21.34
N TYR A 448 -4.37 8.99 -20.63
CA TYR A 448 -5.33 7.98 -21.03
C TYR A 448 -6.75 8.47 -20.79
N GLU A 449 -7.69 8.06 -21.63
CA GLU A 449 -9.11 8.06 -21.32
C GLU A 449 -9.42 6.82 -20.50
N VAL A 450 -10.16 7.00 -19.41
CA VAL A 450 -10.73 5.90 -18.64
C VAL A 450 -12.10 5.59 -19.24
N VAL A 451 -12.24 4.39 -19.77
CA VAL A 451 -13.40 3.97 -20.56
C VAL A 451 -14.11 2.81 -19.87
N ASN A 452 -15.43 2.89 -19.77
CA ASN A 452 -16.29 1.82 -19.28
C ASN A 452 -17.02 1.20 -20.49
N ALA A 453 -16.81 -0.10 -20.71
CA ALA A 453 -17.43 -0.86 -21.79
C ALA A 453 -18.89 -1.20 -21.43
N ILE A 454 -19.86 -0.70 -22.20
CA ILE A 454 -21.29 -0.84 -21.91
C ILE A 454 -22.07 -1.01 -23.23
N GLY A 455 -22.80 -2.12 -23.35
CA GLY A 455 -23.59 -2.44 -24.52
C GLY A 455 -22.73 -2.51 -25.77
N THR A 456 -23.24 -2.02 -26.89
CA THR A 456 -22.53 -2.03 -28.18
C THR A 456 -21.40 -1.00 -28.29
N GLY A 457 -21.08 -0.27 -27.21
CA GLY A 457 -20.14 0.83 -27.25
C GLY A 457 -19.28 0.99 -25.99
N ALA A 458 -18.54 2.10 -25.99
CA ALA A 458 -17.63 2.48 -24.93
C ALA A 458 -17.99 3.88 -24.44
N ARG A 459 -18.11 4.05 -23.12
CA ARG A 459 -18.37 5.35 -22.48
C ARG A 459 -17.12 5.84 -21.76
N THR A 460 -16.61 7.01 -22.12
CA THR A 460 -15.53 7.66 -21.36
C THR A 460 -16.08 8.15 -20.02
N ILE A 461 -15.50 7.67 -18.92
CA ILE A 461 -15.86 8.05 -17.54
C ILE A 461 -14.88 9.06 -16.94
N GLY A 462 -13.79 9.36 -17.64
CA GLY A 462 -12.85 10.41 -17.28
C GLY A 462 -11.52 10.21 -17.99
N TYR A 463 -10.50 10.88 -17.49
CA TYR A 463 -9.15 10.90 -18.01
C TYR A 463 -8.16 10.66 -16.89
N TRP A 464 -7.02 10.12 -17.24
CA TRP A 464 -5.85 10.04 -16.39
C TRP A 464 -4.68 10.75 -17.08
N SER A 465 -3.89 11.52 -16.35
CA SER A 465 -2.60 11.99 -16.84
C SER A 465 -1.55 11.98 -15.74
N LYS A 466 -0.28 11.86 -16.12
CA LYS A 466 0.85 12.00 -15.17
C LYS A 466 0.83 13.35 -14.43
N TYR A 467 0.24 14.39 -15.05
CA TYR A 467 0.18 15.75 -14.53
C TYR A 467 -0.91 15.96 -13.47
N SER A 468 -2.12 15.45 -13.72
CA SER A 468 -3.31 15.73 -12.89
C SER A 468 -3.83 14.52 -12.10
N GLY A 469 -3.40 13.31 -12.44
CA GLY A 469 -4.09 12.08 -12.02
C GLY A 469 -5.43 11.94 -12.75
N LEU A 470 -6.42 11.37 -12.05
CA LEU A 470 -7.80 11.15 -12.51
C LEU A 470 -8.61 12.45 -12.54
N SER A 471 -9.29 12.72 -13.65
CA SER A 471 -10.09 13.93 -13.85
C SER A 471 -11.21 13.70 -14.87
N VAL A 472 -12.34 14.38 -14.70
CA VAL A 472 -13.40 14.45 -15.72
C VAL A 472 -13.12 15.49 -16.81
N VAL A 473 -12.18 16.40 -16.56
CA VAL A 473 -11.73 17.43 -17.51
C VAL A 473 -10.59 16.87 -18.37
N PRO A 474 -10.61 17.10 -19.70
CA PRO A 474 -9.56 16.67 -20.63
C PRO A 474 -8.15 17.18 -20.24
N PRO A 475 -7.10 16.37 -20.44
CA PRO A 475 -5.73 16.71 -20.03
C PRO A 475 -5.15 18.00 -20.63
N ASP A 476 -5.45 18.30 -21.89
CA ASP A 476 -5.01 19.50 -22.62
C ASP A 476 -5.44 20.81 -21.95
N THR A 477 -6.67 20.85 -21.41
CA THR A 477 -7.15 21.99 -20.63
C THR A 477 -6.39 22.12 -19.31
N LEU A 478 -6.01 20.99 -18.70
CA LEU A 478 -5.32 20.97 -17.40
C LEU A 478 -3.84 21.31 -17.50
N TYR A 479 -3.19 21.05 -18.62
CA TYR A 479 -1.78 21.43 -18.82
C TYR A 479 -1.54 22.94 -18.82
N THR A 480 -2.60 23.74 -19.03
CA THR A 480 -2.53 25.21 -18.92
C THR A 480 -2.63 25.73 -17.48
N LYS A 481 -3.05 24.87 -16.54
CA LYS A 481 -3.24 25.19 -15.12
C LYS A 481 -2.01 24.74 -14.32
N PRO A 482 -1.79 25.27 -13.10
CA PRO A 482 -0.70 24.80 -12.25
C PRO A 482 -0.89 23.33 -11.86
N PHE A 483 0.24 22.64 -11.66
CA PHE A 483 0.29 21.23 -11.31
C PHE A 483 -0.47 20.97 -10.01
N ASN A 484 -1.43 20.05 -10.05
CA ASN A 484 -2.25 19.72 -8.89
C ASN A 484 -2.73 18.26 -8.96
N ARG A 485 -2.27 17.44 -8.02
CA ARG A 485 -2.62 16.02 -7.88
C ARG A 485 -3.13 15.69 -6.48
N SER A 486 -3.81 16.64 -5.85
CA SER A 486 -4.47 16.41 -4.56
C SER A 486 -5.61 15.39 -4.69
N SER A 487 -5.83 14.59 -3.65
CA SER A 487 -6.90 13.57 -3.61
C SER A 487 -8.29 14.17 -3.81
N SER A 488 -8.54 15.39 -3.31
CA SER A 488 -9.81 16.11 -3.47
C SER A 488 -10.17 16.46 -4.92
N ASN A 489 -9.17 16.51 -5.81
CA ASN A 489 -9.36 16.81 -7.23
C ASN A 489 -9.45 15.55 -8.11
N GLN A 490 -9.24 14.36 -7.53
CA GLN A 490 -9.37 13.10 -8.27
C GLN A 490 -10.86 12.79 -8.46
N GLN A 491 -11.31 12.73 -9.71
CA GLN A 491 -12.73 12.52 -10.02
C GLN A 491 -12.93 11.70 -11.28
N LEU A 492 -13.88 10.76 -11.22
CA LEU A 492 -14.40 9.99 -12.35
C LEU A 492 -15.93 10.01 -12.30
N TYR A 493 -16.58 9.94 -13.47
CA TYR A 493 -18.00 9.68 -13.57
C TYR A 493 -18.35 8.27 -13.06
N GLY A 494 -19.60 8.07 -12.67
CA GLY A 494 -20.09 6.78 -12.18
C GLY A 494 -19.89 5.64 -13.18
N VAL A 495 -19.46 4.49 -12.67
CA VAL A 495 -19.15 3.28 -13.44
C VAL A 495 -20.32 2.31 -13.35
N ILE A 496 -20.62 1.64 -14.47
CA ILE A 496 -21.48 0.46 -14.49
C ILE A 496 -20.57 -0.76 -14.43
N TRP A 497 -20.73 -1.56 -13.39
CA TRP A 497 -19.92 -2.74 -13.11
C TRP A 497 -20.53 -4.00 -13.73
N PRO A 498 -19.77 -5.10 -13.82
CA PRO A 498 -20.30 -6.40 -14.19
C PRO A 498 -21.52 -6.78 -13.34
N GLY A 499 -22.48 -7.50 -13.93
CA GLY A 499 -23.80 -7.72 -13.33
C GLY A 499 -24.77 -6.52 -13.41
N GLN A 500 -24.46 -5.52 -14.24
CA GLN A 500 -25.31 -4.34 -14.51
C GLN A 500 -25.65 -3.49 -13.27
N THR A 501 -24.71 -3.39 -12.33
CA THR A 501 -24.88 -2.59 -11.10
C THR A 501 -24.07 -1.31 -11.14
N THR A 502 -24.58 -0.25 -10.52
CA THR A 502 -23.87 1.02 -10.30
C THR A 502 -23.21 1.08 -8.92
N GLN A 503 -23.49 0.12 -8.04
CA GLN A 503 -22.90 0.06 -6.71
C GLN A 503 -21.44 -0.38 -6.82
N LYS A 504 -20.51 0.41 -6.23
CA LYS A 504 -19.08 0.09 -6.16
C LYS A 504 -18.88 -1.30 -5.55
N PRO A 505 -18.28 -2.27 -6.28
CA PRO A 505 -17.95 -3.56 -5.70
C PRO A 505 -16.96 -3.40 -4.55
N ARG A 506 -17.13 -4.23 -3.51
CA ARG A 506 -16.22 -4.26 -2.36
C ARG A 506 -14.77 -4.59 -2.77
N GLY A 507 -14.61 -5.37 -3.84
CA GLY A 507 -13.31 -5.76 -4.40
C GLY A 507 -12.66 -6.99 -3.76
N TRP A 508 -13.31 -7.58 -2.76
CA TRP A 508 -12.88 -8.84 -2.17
C TRP A 508 -14.09 -9.62 -1.63
N VAL A 509 -13.92 -10.92 -1.51
CA VAL A 509 -14.81 -11.85 -0.82
C VAL A 509 -13.98 -12.75 0.08
N LEU A 510 -14.61 -13.31 1.10
CA LEU A 510 -13.96 -14.37 1.87
C LEU A 510 -13.72 -15.56 0.95
N SER A 511 -12.52 -16.11 1.03
CA SER A 511 -12.15 -17.25 0.21
C SER A 511 -13.10 -18.42 0.46
N ASN A 512 -13.72 -18.93 -0.60
CA ASN A 512 -14.57 -20.13 -0.54
C ASN A 512 -13.76 -21.44 -0.42
N ASN A 513 -12.46 -21.35 -0.14
CA ASN A 513 -11.55 -22.49 -0.01
C ASN A 513 -11.82 -23.33 1.25
N GLY A 514 -12.83 -22.96 2.05
CA GLY A 514 -13.17 -23.59 3.32
C GLY A 514 -12.18 -23.27 4.44
N ARG A 515 -11.24 -22.33 4.25
CA ARG A 515 -10.31 -21.92 5.29
C ARG A 515 -11.04 -21.03 6.30
N LEU A 516 -11.30 -21.58 7.48
CA LEU A 516 -11.79 -20.83 8.63
C LEU A 516 -10.66 -19.94 9.17
N LEU A 517 -10.99 -18.70 9.55
CA LEU A 517 -10.06 -17.86 10.29
C LEU A 517 -9.83 -18.47 11.67
N LYS A 518 -8.56 -18.74 12.01
CA LYS A 518 -8.18 -19.37 13.27
C LYS A 518 -7.90 -18.30 14.32
N PHE A 519 -8.81 -18.13 15.27
CA PHE A 519 -8.63 -17.20 16.38
C PHE A 519 -8.07 -17.93 17.60
N GLY A 520 -6.90 -17.50 18.06
CA GLY A 520 -6.30 -18.00 19.29
C GLY A 520 -6.99 -17.38 20.51
N VAL A 521 -7.43 -18.23 21.45
CA VAL A 521 -8.17 -17.81 22.65
C VAL A 521 -7.44 -18.32 23.91
N PRO A 522 -7.03 -17.44 24.84
CA PRO A 522 -6.40 -17.85 26.10
C PRO A 522 -7.25 -18.85 26.91
N ASN A 523 -6.72 -20.04 27.12
CA ASN A 523 -7.27 -21.04 28.04
C ASN A 523 -6.68 -20.83 29.44
N ARG A 524 -7.23 -19.85 30.15
CA ARG A 524 -6.73 -19.40 31.46
C ARG A 524 -7.48 -20.04 32.63
N VAL A 525 -6.84 -20.04 33.80
CA VAL A 525 -7.40 -20.60 35.04
C VAL A 525 -8.01 -19.52 35.93
N SER A 526 -7.38 -18.34 35.99
CA SER A 526 -7.92 -17.22 36.76
C SER A 526 -9.05 -16.52 36.01
N PHE A 527 -10.08 -16.08 36.74
CA PHE A 527 -11.15 -15.22 36.24
C PHE A 527 -11.80 -15.75 34.94
N PRO A 528 -12.35 -16.98 34.92
CA PRO A 528 -12.94 -17.61 33.74
C PRO A 528 -14.20 -16.89 33.22
N GLU A 529 -14.74 -15.92 33.96
CA GLU A 529 -15.89 -15.09 33.57
C GLU A 529 -15.58 -14.14 32.41
N PHE A 530 -14.32 -13.70 32.29
CA PHE A 530 -13.87 -12.84 31.20
C PHE A 530 -13.58 -13.62 29.92
N ILE A 531 -12.88 -14.75 30.07
CA ILE A 531 -12.61 -15.67 28.98
C ILE A 531 -12.21 -17.04 29.54
N GLY A 532 -12.80 -18.10 28.99
CA GLY A 532 -12.49 -19.46 29.39
C GLY A 532 -13.13 -20.50 28.47
N VAL A 533 -12.64 -21.73 28.57
CA VAL A 533 -13.18 -22.88 27.85
C VAL A 533 -14.21 -23.57 28.75
N VAL A 534 -15.35 -23.97 28.18
CA VAL A 534 -16.37 -24.74 28.91
C VAL A 534 -15.85 -26.19 29.09
N PRO A 535 -15.69 -26.67 30.34
CA PRO A 535 -15.13 -27.99 30.61
C PRO A 535 -15.87 -29.10 29.87
N GLY A 536 -15.13 -29.99 29.20
CA GLY A 536 -15.70 -31.13 28.46
C GLY A 536 -16.29 -30.78 27.09
N THR A 537 -16.16 -29.54 26.61
CA THR A 537 -16.58 -29.11 25.27
C THR A 537 -15.49 -28.27 24.60
N ASN A 538 -15.62 -28.03 23.30
CA ASN A 538 -14.78 -27.07 22.56
C ASN A 538 -15.41 -25.66 22.52
N MET A 539 -16.36 -25.36 23.43
CA MET A 539 -17.03 -24.06 23.46
C MET A 539 -16.28 -23.08 24.36
N PHE A 540 -16.21 -21.84 23.90
CA PHE A 540 -15.64 -20.72 24.66
C PHE A 540 -16.76 -19.89 25.27
N LYS A 541 -16.52 -19.33 26.45
CA LYS A 541 -17.44 -18.42 27.13
C LYS A 541 -16.68 -17.26 27.76
N GLY A 542 -17.44 -16.21 28.09
CA GLY A 542 -16.96 -15.07 28.85
C GLY A 542 -17.09 -13.77 28.07
N TYR A 543 -16.93 -12.65 28.80
CA TYR A 543 -17.13 -11.31 28.29
C TYR A 543 -16.44 -11.03 26.94
N CYS A 544 -15.19 -11.46 26.76
CA CYS A 544 -14.44 -11.22 25.52
C CYS A 544 -15.05 -11.95 24.30
N ILE A 545 -15.64 -13.14 24.51
CA ILE A 545 -16.30 -13.92 23.47
C ILE A 545 -17.64 -13.26 23.09
N ASP A 546 -18.37 -12.74 24.07
CA ASP A 546 -19.63 -12.04 23.85
C ASP A 546 -19.41 -10.74 23.06
N VAL A 547 -18.38 -9.96 23.41
CA VAL A 547 -17.98 -8.75 22.66
C VAL A 547 -17.57 -9.08 21.22
N PHE A 548 -16.77 -10.13 21.03
CA PHE A 548 -16.37 -10.59 19.69
C PHE A 548 -17.58 -11.01 18.85
N THR A 549 -18.49 -11.82 19.42
CA THR A 549 -19.70 -12.30 18.75
C THR A 549 -20.64 -11.15 18.41
N ALA A 550 -20.83 -10.18 19.33
CA ALA A 550 -21.60 -8.98 19.06
C ALA A 550 -20.99 -8.13 17.93
N SER A 551 -19.66 -8.02 17.89
CA SER A 551 -18.94 -7.31 16.83
C SER A 551 -19.12 -7.98 15.47
N LEU A 552 -19.08 -9.32 15.40
CA LEU A 552 -19.34 -10.07 14.18
C LEU A 552 -20.79 -9.91 13.69
N ASN A 553 -21.77 -9.87 14.60
CA ASN A 553 -23.18 -9.69 14.24
C ASN A 553 -23.48 -8.31 13.62
N LEU A 554 -22.61 -7.32 13.84
CA LEU A 554 -22.72 -5.99 13.22
C LEU A 554 -22.10 -5.95 11.81
N LEU A 555 -21.33 -6.96 11.42
CA LEU A 555 -20.76 -7.03 10.09
C LEU A 555 -21.86 -7.36 9.07
N PRO A 556 -21.90 -6.68 7.90
CA PRO A 556 -22.90 -6.96 6.87
C PRO A 556 -22.63 -8.27 6.11
N TYR A 557 -21.82 -9.18 6.66
CA TYR A 557 -21.40 -10.43 6.05
C TYR A 557 -21.01 -11.44 7.12
N ALA A 558 -21.21 -12.73 6.82
CA ALA A 558 -20.77 -13.81 7.67
C ALA A 558 -19.25 -13.97 7.58
N VAL A 559 -18.59 -14.12 8.73
CA VAL A 559 -17.17 -14.45 8.82
C VAL A 559 -17.08 -15.89 9.31
N PRO A 560 -16.55 -16.84 8.53
CA PRO A 560 -16.34 -18.20 8.98
C PRO A 560 -15.04 -18.27 9.81
N TYR A 561 -15.16 -18.73 11.05
CA TYR A 561 -14.03 -18.76 11.99
C TYR A 561 -14.04 -20.03 12.84
N GLU A 562 -12.87 -20.36 13.37
CA GLU A 562 -12.66 -21.40 14.37
C GLU A 562 -11.92 -20.79 15.57
N LEU A 563 -12.42 -21.06 16.77
CA LEU A 563 -11.77 -20.66 18.02
C LEU A 563 -10.89 -21.80 18.50
N ILE A 564 -9.61 -21.51 18.76
CA ILE A 564 -8.61 -22.52 19.16
C ILE A 564 -8.05 -22.14 20.53
N PRO A 565 -8.06 -23.07 21.51
CA PRO A 565 -7.59 -22.77 22.86
C PRO A 565 -6.06 -22.67 22.89
N PHE A 566 -5.55 -21.67 23.60
CA PHE A 566 -4.12 -21.45 23.80
C PHE A 566 -3.75 -21.55 25.27
N GLY A 567 -2.88 -22.52 25.61
CA GLY A 567 -2.45 -22.80 26.99
C GLY A 567 -2.79 -24.22 27.43
N ASP A 568 -2.21 -24.64 28.55
CA ASP A 568 -2.39 -25.98 29.12
C ASP A 568 -3.69 -26.12 29.94
N GLY A 569 -4.39 -25.02 30.23
CA GLY A 569 -5.57 -24.99 31.10
C GLY A 569 -5.24 -25.25 32.58
N LEU A 570 -3.96 -25.33 32.94
CA LEU A 570 -3.46 -25.52 34.30
C LEU A 570 -2.80 -24.25 34.85
N LYS A 571 -2.28 -23.41 33.96
CA LYS A 571 -1.68 -22.11 34.28
C LYS A 571 -2.20 -21.05 33.32
N ASN A 572 -2.14 -19.80 33.76
CA ASN A 572 -2.47 -18.67 32.90
C ASN A 572 -1.41 -18.54 31.79
N PRO A 573 -1.82 -18.60 30.50
CA PRO A 573 -0.88 -18.54 29.39
C PRO A 573 -0.31 -17.12 29.19
N SER A 574 0.87 -17.03 28.57
CA SER A 574 1.48 -15.74 28.24
C SER A 574 0.75 -15.09 27.07
N ARG A 575 0.10 -13.94 27.32
CA ARG A 575 -0.56 -13.14 26.27
C ARG A 575 0.43 -12.63 25.21
N THR A 576 1.69 -12.37 25.58
CA THR A 576 2.72 -11.96 24.61
C THR A 576 3.10 -13.12 23.69
N GLU A 577 3.14 -14.36 24.19
CA GLU A 577 3.41 -15.53 23.35
C GLU A 577 2.26 -15.80 22.39
N LEU A 578 1.01 -15.64 22.82
CA LEU A 578 -0.16 -15.71 21.94
C LEU A 578 -0.05 -14.73 20.77
N VAL A 579 0.30 -13.47 21.06
CA VAL A 579 0.53 -12.44 20.03
C VAL A 579 1.70 -12.83 19.11
N ARG A 580 2.79 -13.37 19.66
CA ARG A 580 3.94 -13.84 18.87
C ARG A 580 3.54 -14.95 17.89
N LEU A 581 2.68 -15.87 18.28
CA LEU A 581 2.21 -16.97 17.43
C LEU A 581 1.35 -16.53 16.24
N ILE A 582 0.79 -15.32 16.26
CA ILE A 582 0.18 -14.68 15.08
C ILE A 582 1.26 -14.31 14.07
N THR A 583 2.39 -13.76 14.54
CA THR A 583 3.51 -13.29 13.70
C THR A 583 4.50 -14.37 13.28
N ALA A 584 4.49 -15.54 13.94
CA ALA A 584 5.49 -16.59 13.74
C ALA A 584 5.50 -17.20 12.32
N GLY A 585 4.50 -16.91 11.49
CA GLY A 585 4.51 -17.21 10.05
C GLY A 585 5.18 -16.16 9.16
N VAL A 586 5.65 -15.03 9.70
CA VAL A 586 6.20 -13.90 8.92
C VAL A 586 7.74 -13.81 9.01
N SER A 587 8.41 -14.52 9.93
CA SER A 587 9.84 -14.27 10.23
C SER A 587 10.77 -15.49 10.25
N MET A 588 10.46 -16.58 9.56
CA MET A 588 11.44 -17.67 9.34
C MET A 588 11.25 -18.29 7.95
N SER A 589 12.26 -18.08 7.09
CA SER A 589 12.41 -18.73 5.79
C SER A 589 12.74 -20.21 5.97
N PHE A 590 11.72 -21.01 6.28
CA PHE A 590 11.53 -22.42 5.92
C PHE A 590 10.31 -22.93 6.71
N LEU A 591 9.16 -23.12 6.03
CA LEU A 591 8.05 -23.99 6.45
C LEU A 591 7.63 -23.91 7.94
N VAL A 592 7.09 -22.78 8.38
CA VAL A 592 6.30 -22.69 9.63
C VAL A 592 4.91 -22.19 9.29
N LEU A 593 3.90 -23.03 9.52
CA LEU A 593 2.48 -22.68 9.36
C LEU A 593 2.12 -21.58 10.38
N MET A 594 1.43 -20.50 9.96
CA MET A 594 0.77 -19.60 10.90
C MET A 594 -0.18 -20.41 11.78
N VAL A 595 -0.04 -20.32 13.10
CA VAL A 595 -0.87 -21.10 14.05
C VAL A 595 -2.23 -20.42 14.24
N PHE A 596 -2.25 -19.08 14.29
CA PHE A 596 -3.46 -18.26 14.43
C PHE A 596 -3.44 -17.09 13.43
N ASP A 597 -4.61 -16.77 12.85
CA ASP A 597 -4.80 -15.59 11.99
C ASP A 597 -5.06 -14.32 12.84
N ALA A 598 -5.65 -14.48 14.04
CA ALA A 598 -5.91 -13.41 14.99
C ALA A 598 -6.04 -13.97 16.42
N ALA A 599 -6.18 -13.10 17.44
CA ALA A 599 -6.41 -13.52 18.81
C ALA A 599 -7.56 -12.75 19.47
N ILE A 600 -8.31 -13.43 20.34
CA ILE A 600 -9.43 -12.86 21.11
C ILE A 600 -9.11 -12.98 22.59
N GLY A 601 -9.22 -11.87 23.32
CA GLY A 601 -9.09 -11.86 24.78
C GLY A 601 -8.77 -10.50 25.37
N ASP A 602 -8.43 -10.51 26.65
CA ASP A 602 -7.98 -9.38 27.46
C ASP A 602 -6.49 -9.07 27.20
N ILE A 603 -6.18 -8.74 25.95
CA ILE A 603 -4.81 -8.46 25.51
C ILE A 603 -4.51 -6.97 25.70
N ALA A 604 -3.75 -6.64 26.74
CA ALA A 604 -3.29 -5.28 26.97
C ALA A 604 -2.44 -4.75 25.80
N ILE A 605 -2.72 -3.52 25.38
CA ILE A 605 -1.98 -2.81 24.34
C ILE A 605 -0.67 -2.30 24.94
N THR A 606 0.46 -2.83 24.48
CA THR A 606 1.82 -2.43 24.90
C THR A 606 2.70 -2.12 23.69
N THR A 607 3.72 -1.28 23.86
CA THR A 607 4.66 -0.89 22.79
C THR A 607 5.33 -2.09 22.10
N GLU A 608 5.61 -3.15 22.86
CA GLU A 608 6.18 -4.39 22.32
C GLU A 608 5.18 -5.10 21.39
N ARG A 609 3.91 -5.24 21.80
CA ARG A 609 2.88 -5.94 21.03
C ARG A 609 2.44 -5.15 19.80
N THR A 610 2.40 -3.83 19.87
CA THR A 610 2.09 -2.96 18.71
C THR A 610 3.15 -3.02 17.62
N ARG A 611 4.37 -3.46 17.93
CA ARG A 611 5.42 -3.71 16.92
C ARG A 611 5.27 -5.08 16.25
N MET A 612 4.53 -5.99 16.88
CA MET A 612 4.33 -7.36 16.40
C MET A 612 3.06 -7.45 15.54
N VAL A 613 1.95 -6.92 16.01
CA VAL A 613 0.63 -7.03 15.36
C VAL A 613 -0.14 -5.72 15.40
N ASP A 614 -1.06 -5.55 14.46
CA ASP A 614 -2.09 -4.51 14.54
C ASP A 614 -3.12 -4.89 15.62
N LEU A 615 -3.52 -3.90 16.42
CA LEU A 615 -4.49 -4.06 17.52
C LEU A 615 -5.74 -3.21 17.24
N THR A 616 -6.90 -3.70 17.67
CA THR A 616 -8.14 -2.94 17.62
C THR A 616 -8.11 -1.77 18.61
N GLN A 617 -9.07 -0.85 18.47
CA GLN A 617 -9.32 0.12 19.54
C GLN A 617 -9.66 -0.61 20.85
N PRO A 618 -9.19 -0.12 22.01
CA PRO A 618 -9.50 -0.74 23.29
C PRO A 618 -11.00 -0.65 23.55
N TYR A 619 -11.60 -1.77 23.94
CA TYR A 619 -13.02 -1.86 24.27
C TYR A 619 -13.29 -1.75 25.78
N ILE A 620 -12.24 -1.85 26.61
CA ILE A 620 -12.26 -1.55 28.04
C ILE A 620 -11.04 -0.69 28.39
N GLU A 621 -11.25 0.34 29.22
CA GLU A 621 -10.16 1.10 29.82
C GLU A 621 -9.53 0.30 30.97
N THR A 622 -8.24 0.01 30.84
CA THR A 622 -7.48 -0.75 31.83
C THR A 622 -6.56 0.15 32.67
N GLY A 623 -6.30 -0.25 33.90
CA GLY A 623 -5.36 0.40 34.81
C GLY A 623 -4.86 -0.56 35.88
N LEU A 624 -3.65 -0.36 36.39
CA LEU A 624 -3.11 -1.16 37.48
C LEU A 624 -3.63 -0.64 38.82
N VAL A 625 -4.11 -1.55 39.66
CA VAL A 625 -4.57 -1.26 41.02
C VAL A 625 -3.78 -2.09 42.03
N VAL A 626 -3.70 -1.57 43.25
CA VAL A 626 -2.98 -2.20 44.36
C VAL A 626 -3.99 -2.69 45.38
N VAL A 627 -3.94 -3.99 45.68
CA VAL A 627 -4.75 -4.61 46.73
C VAL A 627 -3.87 -4.92 47.92
N ALA A 628 -4.23 -4.36 49.08
CA ALA A 628 -3.49 -4.53 50.32
C ALA A 628 -4.43 -4.90 51.47
N PRO A 629 -3.97 -5.70 52.45
CA PRO A 629 -4.77 -6.04 53.61
C PRO A 629 -4.98 -4.80 54.49
N VAL A 630 -6.18 -4.68 55.07
CA VAL A 630 -6.55 -3.58 55.97
C VAL A 630 -6.87 -4.14 57.35
N LYS A 631 -6.30 -3.52 58.40
CA LYS A 631 -6.55 -3.89 59.80
C LYS A 631 -7.37 -2.79 60.50
N LYS A 632 -8.31 -3.20 61.35
CA LYS A 632 -9.03 -2.29 62.26
C LYS A 632 -8.16 -2.04 63.49
N LEU A 633 -7.96 -0.78 63.87
CA LEU A 633 -7.31 -0.43 65.14
C LEU A 633 -8.32 -0.61 66.28
N ASN A 634 -8.02 -1.50 67.23
CA ASN A 634 -8.89 -1.69 68.41
C ASN A 634 -8.80 -0.46 69.34
N SER A 635 -9.95 0.00 69.83
CA SER A 635 -10.05 1.12 70.77
C SER A 635 -9.54 0.70 72.16
N ASN A 636 -8.47 1.34 72.67
CA ASN A 636 -7.93 1.08 74.01
C ASN A 636 -8.82 1.72 75.09
N ALA A 637 -8.96 1.07 76.25
CA ALA A 637 -9.76 1.54 77.40
C ALA A 637 -9.34 2.92 77.97
N VAL A 638 -8.14 3.41 77.65
CA VAL A 638 -7.61 4.74 78.06
C VAL A 638 -7.94 5.85 77.03
N ALA A 639 -8.86 5.60 76.10
CA ALA A 639 -9.24 6.56 75.05
C ALA A 639 -9.77 7.90 75.61
N PHE A 640 -10.32 7.93 76.82
CA PHE A 640 -10.87 9.14 77.45
C PHE A 640 -9.82 10.22 77.79
N LEU A 641 -8.53 9.89 77.86
CA LEU A 641 -7.45 10.86 78.10
C LEU A 641 -6.87 11.46 76.81
N ARG A 642 -7.13 10.85 75.65
CA ARG A 642 -6.64 11.31 74.34
C ARG A 642 -7.16 12.67 73.84
N PRO A 643 -8.37 13.16 74.22
CA PRO A 643 -8.90 14.41 73.66
C PRO A 643 -8.04 15.65 73.91
N PHE A 644 -7.26 15.66 75.00
CA PHE A 644 -6.33 16.75 75.32
C PHE A 644 -4.90 16.24 75.47
N SER A 645 -3.95 17.05 75.03
CA SER A 645 -2.53 16.77 75.24
C SER A 645 -2.17 16.85 76.73
N THR A 646 -1.11 16.16 77.14
CA THR A 646 -0.61 16.22 78.53
C THR A 646 -0.35 17.66 78.99
N ASN A 647 0.14 18.52 78.09
CA ASN A 647 0.37 19.93 78.38
C ASN A 647 -0.94 20.68 78.68
N MET A 648 -2.01 20.41 77.93
CA MET A 648 -3.32 21.03 78.16
C MET A 648 -3.93 20.61 79.50
N TRP A 649 -3.79 19.34 79.88
CA TRP A 649 -4.23 18.87 81.20
C TRP A 649 -3.51 19.61 82.35
N LEU A 650 -2.18 19.76 82.24
CA LEU A 650 -1.38 20.47 83.23
C LEU A 650 -1.75 21.95 83.34
N VAL A 651 -1.86 22.64 82.20
CA VAL A 651 -2.26 24.06 82.14
C VAL A 651 -3.63 24.24 82.76
N THR A 652 -4.57 23.36 82.44
CA THR A 652 -5.92 23.45 83.00
C THR A 652 -5.89 23.26 84.52
N CYS A 653 -5.24 22.23 85.05
CA CYS A 653 -5.07 22.05 86.48
C CYS A 653 -4.45 23.29 87.17
N ALA A 654 -3.45 23.92 86.56
CA ALA A 654 -2.82 25.12 87.10
C ALA A 654 -3.78 26.32 87.16
N PHE A 655 -4.56 26.58 86.09
CA PHE A 655 -5.55 27.65 86.08
C PHE A 655 -6.66 27.45 87.12
N PHE A 656 -7.08 26.20 87.35
CA PHE A 656 -8.04 25.89 88.41
C PHE A 656 -7.50 26.28 89.80
N LEU A 657 -6.21 26.05 90.07
CA LEU A 657 -5.59 26.47 91.33
C LEU A 657 -5.48 27.99 91.42
N ILE A 658 -5.04 28.67 90.35
CA ILE A 658 -4.85 30.13 90.32
C ILE A 658 -6.18 30.84 90.57
N VAL A 659 -7.24 30.47 89.85
CA VAL A 659 -8.56 31.11 90.00
C VAL A 659 -9.14 30.87 91.38
N GLY A 660 -8.95 29.67 91.96
CA GLY A 660 -9.34 29.39 93.34
C GLY A 660 -8.67 30.32 94.35
N VAL A 661 -7.37 30.57 94.18
CA VAL A 661 -6.62 31.52 95.03
C VAL A 661 -7.10 32.95 94.84
N VAL A 662 -7.37 33.39 93.60
CA VAL A 662 -7.85 34.75 93.33
C VAL A 662 -9.25 34.98 93.91
N VAL A 663 -10.17 34.02 93.74
CA VAL A 663 -11.51 34.09 94.35
C VAL A 663 -11.40 34.10 95.88
N TRP A 664 -10.51 33.29 96.45
CA TRP A 664 -10.24 33.33 97.88
C TRP A 664 -9.76 34.71 98.35
N ILE A 665 -8.81 35.36 97.67
CA ILE A 665 -8.36 36.72 98.03
C ILE A 665 -9.52 37.72 98.03
N LEU A 666 -10.40 37.65 97.03
CA LEU A 666 -11.50 38.59 96.84
C LEU A 666 -12.65 38.37 97.84
N GLU A 667 -12.95 37.12 98.21
CA GLU A 667 -14.06 36.77 99.11
C GLU A 667 -13.62 36.69 100.58
N HIS A 668 -12.35 36.40 100.88
CA HIS A 668 -11.84 36.21 102.25
C HIS A 668 -12.07 37.42 103.16
N ARG A 669 -12.07 38.64 102.60
CA ARG A 669 -12.29 39.86 103.38
C ARG A 669 -13.75 40.08 103.77
N MET A 670 -14.70 39.63 102.94
CA MET A 670 -16.13 40.02 103.02
C MET A 670 -17.08 38.86 103.32
N ASN A 671 -16.64 37.61 103.20
CA ASN A 671 -17.48 36.44 103.29
C ASN A 671 -16.99 35.49 104.40
N ASP A 672 -17.86 35.17 105.35
CA ASP A 672 -17.53 34.30 106.49
C ASP A 672 -17.43 32.81 106.09
N GLU A 673 -17.97 32.41 104.92
CA GLU A 673 -17.81 31.05 104.36
C GLU A 673 -16.35 30.73 103.99
N PHE A 674 -15.55 31.76 103.67
CA PHE A 674 -14.14 31.64 103.30
C PHE A 674 -13.17 31.92 104.47
N ARG A 675 -13.67 31.91 105.73
CA ARG A 675 -12.90 32.14 106.96
C ARG A 675 -12.76 30.87 107.81
N GLY A 676 -11.62 30.74 108.49
CA GLY A 676 -11.30 29.58 109.33
C GLY A 676 -9.79 29.39 109.55
N PRO A 677 -9.35 28.35 110.28
CA PRO A 677 -7.92 28.04 110.45
C PRO A 677 -7.25 27.73 109.09
N PRO A 678 -5.93 27.96 108.94
CA PRO A 678 -5.25 27.94 107.64
C PRO A 678 -5.42 26.62 106.85
N ARG A 679 -5.54 25.48 107.54
CA ARG A 679 -5.83 24.19 106.89
C ARG A 679 -7.22 24.13 106.22
N ARG A 680 -8.24 24.74 106.84
CA ARG A 680 -9.60 24.75 106.28
C ARG A 680 -9.68 25.63 105.03
N GLN A 681 -8.92 26.74 105.01
CA GLN A 681 -8.89 27.67 103.88
C GLN A 681 -8.29 27.04 102.61
N ILE A 682 -7.19 26.29 102.74
CA ILE A 682 -6.59 25.57 101.60
C ILE A 682 -7.55 24.53 101.02
N VAL A 683 -8.27 23.81 101.88
CA VAL A 683 -9.29 22.84 101.46
C VAL A 683 -10.44 23.54 100.74
N THR A 684 -10.91 24.69 101.25
CA THR A 684 -11.94 25.50 100.59
C THR A 684 -11.49 25.98 99.21
N ILE A 685 -10.24 26.46 99.04
CA ILE A 685 -9.68 26.86 97.73
C ILE A 685 -9.72 25.71 96.73
N LEU A 686 -9.18 24.55 97.12
CA LEU A 686 -9.10 23.38 96.24
C LEU A 686 -10.50 22.83 95.91
N TRP A 687 -11.37 22.76 96.91
CA TRP A 687 -12.73 22.24 96.77
C TRP A 687 -13.60 23.16 95.93
N PHE A 688 -13.52 24.48 96.15
CA PHE A 688 -14.22 25.48 95.36
C PHE A 688 -13.81 25.38 93.89
N SER A 689 -12.51 25.42 93.59
CA SER A 689 -12.01 25.25 92.22
C SER A 689 -12.48 23.95 91.58
N PHE A 690 -12.34 22.82 92.26
CA PHE A 690 -12.77 21.53 91.72
C PHE A 690 -14.29 21.47 91.48
N SER A 691 -15.09 22.07 92.36
CA SER A 691 -16.55 22.11 92.24
C SER A 691 -17.04 22.89 91.02
N THR A 692 -16.31 23.93 90.61
CA THR A 692 -16.61 24.70 89.38
C THR A 692 -16.48 23.84 88.11
N TRP A 693 -15.58 22.85 88.09
CA TRP A 693 -15.42 21.92 86.95
C TRP A 693 -16.68 21.07 86.74
N PHE A 694 -17.26 20.56 87.84
CA PHE A 694 -18.41 19.66 87.82
C PHE A 694 -19.76 20.39 87.91
N LYS A 695 -19.77 21.72 87.74
CA LYS A 695 -20.96 22.59 87.87
C LYS A 695 -21.70 22.46 89.21
N SER A 696 -21.01 22.04 90.27
CA SER A 696 -21.60 21.84 91.61
C SER A 696 -21.34 23.09 92.46
N HIS A 697 -22.22 24.09 92.39
CA HIS A 697 -22.03 25.37 93.09
C HIS A 697 -22.54 25.26 94.52
N ARG A 698 -21.62 25.22 95.50
CA ARG A 698 -21.97 25.01 96.91
C ARG A 698 -21.75 26.25 97.80
N GLU A 699 -20.88 27.17 97.41
CA GLU A 699 -20.53 28.37 98.20
C GLU A 699 -21.02 29.64 97.48
N SER A 700 -21.58 30.57 98.24
CA SER A 700 -22.20 31.78 97.68
C SER A 700 -21.18 32.92 97.64
N THR A 701 -20.94 33.53 96.47
CA THR A 701 -20.03 34.69 96.35
C THR A 701 -20.78 35.99 96.67
N ILE A 702 -20.23 36.78 97.58
CA ILE A 702 -20.84 38.04 98.06
C ILE A 702 -20.22 39.24 97.33
N SER A 703 -18.95 39.17 96.93
CA SER A 703 -18.22 40.27 96.28
C SER A 703 -18.66 40.49 94.82
N ALA A 704 -18.91 41.75 94.44
CA ALA A 704 -19.25 42.11 93.06
C ALA A 704 -18.12 41.75 92.07
N LEU A 705 -16.85 41.95 92.46
CA LEU A 705 -15.69 41.59 91.65
C LEU A 705 -15.50 40.06 91.59
N GLY A 706 -15.76 39.35 92.68
CA GLY A 706 -15.73 37.88 92.74
C GLY A 706 -16.78 37.24 91.81
N ARG A 707 -17.99 37.81 91.77
CA ARG A 707 -19.06 37.37 90.85
C ARG A 707 -18.70 37.55 89.37
N ILE A 708 -18.12 38.70 89.00
CA ILE A 708 -17.70 38.94 87.60
C ILE A 708 -16.62 37.93 87.20
N LEU A 709 -15.61 37.71 88.06
CA LEU A 709 -14.55 36.73 87.81
C LEU A 709 -15.11 35.30 87.69
N LEU A 710 -16.05 34.92 88.56
CA LEU A 710 -16.70 33.60 88.52
C LEU A 710 -17.49 33.40 87.23
N VAL A 711 -18.23 34.40 86.75
CA VAL A 711 -18.97 34.31 85.48
C VAL A 711 -18.02 34.08 84.29
N ILE A 712 -16.92 34.83 84.23
CA ILE A 712 -15.89 34.64 83.19
C ILE A 712 -15.25 33.25 83.31
N TRP A 713 -14.94 32.80 84.53
CA TRP A 713 -14.36 31.48 84.77
C TRP A 713 -15.29 30.34 84.36
N LEU A 714 -16.58 30.42 84.72
CA LEU A 714 -17.58 29.42 84.32
C LEU A 714 -17.75 29.36 82.81
N PHE A 715 -17.60 30.49 82.10
CA PHE A 715 -17.58 30.52 80.64
C PHE A 715 -16.35 29.78 80.08
N VAL A 716 -15.17 29.96 80.67
CA VAL A 716 -13.95 29.20 80.30
C VAL A 716 -14.12 27.70 80.55
N VAL A 717 -14.62 27.30 81.73
CA VAL A 717 -14.88 25.90 82.07
C VAL A 717 -15.89 25.28 81.09
N LEU A 718 -16.91 26.03 80.69
CA LEU A 718 -17.88 25.59 79.68
C LEU A 718 -17.19 25.33 78.33
N ILE A 719 -16.33 26.22 77.86
CA ILE A 719 -15.55 26.02 76.62
C ILE A 719 -14.68 24.77 76.71
N ILE A 720 -13.97 24.57 77.83
CA ILE A 720 -13.09 23.41 78.03
C ILE A 720 -13.90 22.11 78.00
N ASN A 721 -15.03 22.05 78.69
CA ASN A 721 -15.88 20.86 78.72
C ASN A 721 -16.50 20.58 77.34
N SER A 722 -17.02 21.60 76.66
CA SER A 722 -17.57 21.47 75.30
C SER A 722 -16.50 21.00 74.29
N SER A 723 -15.28 21.53 74.37
CA SER A 723 -14.16 21.12 73.50
C SER A 723 -13.71 19.68 73.77
N TYR A 724 -13.69 19.26 75.04
CA TYR A 724 -13.40 17.88 75.42
C TYR A 724 -14.42 16.90 74.84
N ILE A 725 -15.72 17.18 75.02
CA ILE A 725 -16.81 16.35 74.50
C ILE A 725 -16.73 16.27 72.97
N ALA A 726 -16.59 17.42 72.28
CA ALA A 726 -16.50 17.44 70.81
C ALA A 726 -15.31 16.61 70.28
N SER A 727 -14.14 16.74 70.89
CA SER A 727 -12.93 16.00 70.49
C SER A 727 -13.06 14.50 70.78
N LEU A 728 -13.61 14.13 71.93
CA LEU A 728 -13.87 12.73 72.28
C LEU A 728 -14.88 12.09 71.33
N THR A 729 -15.98 12.79 71.02
CA THR A 729 -16.99 12.33 70.07
C THR A 729 -16.37 12.14 68.69
N SER A 730 -15.57 13.09 68.19
CA SER A 730 -14.88 12.97 66.89
C SER A 730 -13.98 11.73 66.80
N ILE A 731 -13.25 11.41 67.87
CA ILE A 731 -12.36 10.25 67.92
C ILE A 731 -13.14 8.94 67.95
N LEU A 732 -14.28 8.91 68.64
CA LEU A 732 -15.12 7.70 68.74
C LEU A 732 -15.96 7.45 67.48
N THR A 733 -16.26 8.50 66.70
CA THR A 733 -17.01 8.35 65.44
C THR A 733 -16.16 7.89 64.26
N VAL A 734 -14.84 8.15 64.27
CA VAL A 734 -13.94 7.79 63.15
C VAL A 734 -13.26 6.45 63.42
N GLN A 735 -13.73 5.38 62.77
CA GLN A 735 -13.01 4.11 62.74
C GLN A 735 -11.77 4.24 61.85
N GLN A 736 -10.58 4.36 62.45
CA GLN A 736 -9.33 4.39 61.69
C GLN A 736 -8.96 2.99 61.20
N LEU A 737 -9.05 2.78 59.89
CA LEU A 737 -8.50 1.64 59.19
C LEU A 737 -7.01 1.89 58.93
N SER A 738 -6.15 0.98 59.38
CA SER A 738 -4.71 1.04 59.13
C SER A 738 -4.31 -0.02 58.11
N SER A 739 -3.68 0.40 57.01
CA SER A 739 -2.95 -0.51 56.11
C SER A 739 -1.46 -0.18 56.16
N HIS A 740 -0.64 -1.22 56.00
CA HIS A 740 0.82 -1.12 55.86
C HIS A 740 1.20 -0.48 54.51
N VAL A 741 0.38 -0.66 53.48
CA VAL A 741 0.57 -0.09 52.14
C VAL A 741 -0.41 1.06 51.98
N LYS A 742 0.10 2.29 51.94
CA LYS A 742 -0.72 3.51 51.79
C LYS A 742 -0.91 3.94 50.33
N GLY A 743 -0.05 3.45 49.43
CA GLY A 743 -0.08 3.71 48.00
C GLY A 743 1.07 3.00 47.28
N PHE A 744 1.16 3.20 45.96
CA PHE A 744 2.19 2.58 45.12
C PHE A 744 3.63 2.98 45.52
N GLU A 745 3.84 4.23 45.95
CA GLU A 745 5.13 4.72 46.44
C GLU A 745 5.66 3.91 47.64
N THR A 746 4.76 3.38 48.47
CA THR A 746 5.15 2.50 49.58
C THR A 746 5.75 1.20 49.06
N LEU A 747 5.27 0.68 47.92
CA LEU A 747 5.80 -0.54 47.31
C LEU A 747 7.17 -0.33 46.65
N LEU A 748 7.45 0.87 46.15
CA LEU A 748 8.75 1.22 45.58
C LEU A 748 9.83 1.36 46.65
N THR A 749 9.45 1.92 47.81
CA THR A 749 10.38 2.25 48.89
C THR A 749 10.64 1.09 49.86
N THR A 750 9.68 0.18 50.03
CA THR A 750 9.88 -1.02 50.87
C THR A 750 10.50 -2.16 50.06
N ASN A 751 11.13 -3.13 50.74
CA ASN A 751 11.62 -4.37 50.14
C ASN A 751 10.61 -5.53 50.28
N ASP A 752 9.34 -5.22 50.52
CA ASP A 752 8.32 -6.24 50.75
C ASP A 752 7.98 -7.01 49.44
N PRO A 753 7.61 -8.30 49.54
CA PRO A 753 7.17 -9.08 48.38
C PRO A 753 5.83 -8.59 47.81
N ILE A 754 5.72 -8.59 46.48
CA ILE A 754 4.57 -8.10 45.72
C ILE A 754 4.03 -9.22 44.84
N GLY A 755 2.75 -9.52 44.99
CA GLY A 755 2.05 -10.50 44.16
C GLY A 755 1.59 -9.90 42.84
N TYR A 756 1.58 -10.68 41.77
CA TYR A 756 0.99 -10.29 40.48
C TYR A 756 0.45 -11.52 39.74
N GLN A 757 -0.43 -11.32 38.76
CA GLN A 757 -0.98 -12.41 37.96
C GLN A 757 0.08 -13.08 37.08
N GLN A 758 0.23 -14.39 37.19
CA GLN A 758 1.05 -15.16 36.25
C GLN A 758 0.52 -15.01 34.81
N GLY A 759 1.41 -14.81 33.83
CA GLY A 759 1.04 -14.61 32.42
C GLY A 759 0.54 -13.20 32.06
N SER A 760 0.49 -12.27 33.03
CA SER A 760 0.18 -10.86 32.80
C SER A 760 1.40 -10.02 32.45
N TYR A 761 1.17 -8.88 31.77
CA TYR A 761 2.20 -7.88 31.49
C TYR A 761 2.66 -7.15 32.78
N THR A 762 1.87 -7.22 33.86
CA THR A 762 2.13 -6.52 35.12
C THR A 762 3.53 -6.80 35.68
N GLY A 763 4.01 -8.05 35.66
CA GLY A 763 5.35 -8.38 36.17
C GLY A 763 6.47 -7.73 35.36
N VAL A 764 6.33 -7.69 34.03
CA VAL A 764 7.28 -7.03 33.13
C VAL A 764 7.26 -5.52 33.34
N TYR A 765 6.07 -4.93 33.48
CA TYR A 765 5.91 -3.50 33.76
C TYR A 765 6.56 -3.09 35.08
N LEU A 766 6.29 -3.83 36.17
CA LEU A 766 6.88 -3.56 37.48
C LEU A 766 8.41 -3.68 37.47
N THR A 767 8.96 -4.59 36.68
CA THR A 767 10.41 -4.79 36.57
C THR A 767 11.07 -3.72 35.72
N ASN A 768 10.57 -3.50 34.49
CA ASN A 768 11.25 -2.69 33.48
C ASN A 768 10.94 -1.19 33.62
N GLU A 769 9.70 -0.83 33.94
CA GLU A 769 9.26 0.57 34.02
C GLU A 769 9.35 1.11 35.45
N CYS A 770 9.00 0.29 36.45
CA CYS A 770 9.01 0.71 37.86
C CYS A 770 10.31 0.35 38.61
N GLY A 771 11.23 -0.39 37.99
CA GLY A 771 12.53 -0.73 38.58
C GLY A 771 12.48 -1.68 39.78
N ILE A 772 11.38 -2.42 39.96
CA ILE A 772 11.24 -3.38 41.06
C ILE A 772 12.02 -4.65 40.75
N HIS A 773 12.89 -5.07 41.66
CA HIS A 773 13.72 -6.25 41.46
C HIS A 773 12.87 -7.54 41.38
N ASN A 774 13.16 -8.40 40.40
CA ASN A 774 12.37 -9.61 40.11
C ASN A 774 12.26 -10.57 41.31
N SER A 775 13.25 -10.59 42.21
CA SER A 775 13.21 -11.42 43.43
C SER A 775 12.10 -11.05 44.42
N ARG A 776 11.50 -9.86 44.29
CA ARG A 776 10.38 -9.39 45.11
C ARG A 776 9.02 -9.75 44.51
N LEU A 777 8.98 -10.13 43.24
CA LEU A 777 7.74 -10.38 42.52
C LEU A 777 7.35 -11.86 42.66
N ILE A 778 6.14 -12.11 43.16
CA ILE A 778 5.60 -13.46 43.36
C ILE A 778 4.47 -13.68 42.34
N PRO A 779 4.63 -14.60 41.37
CA PRO A 779 3.57 -14.92 40.43
C PRO A 779 2.47 -15.73 41.13
N LEU A 780 1.22 -15.32 40.91
CA LEU A 780 0.03 -15.93 41.50
C LEU A 780 -0.94 -16.40 40.41
N ASN A 781 -1.57 -17.55 40.62
CA ASN A 781 -2.27 -18.30 39.55
C ASN A 781 -3.80 -18.32 39.69
N SER A 782 -4.35 -17.90 40.82
CA SER A 782 -5.80 -17.86 41.04
C SER A 782 -6.18 -16.76 42.04
N PRO A 783 -7.45 -16.31 42.03
CA PRO A 783 -7.96 -15.36 43.03
C PRO A 783 -7.84 -15.87 44.47
N GLU A 784 -7.97 -17.18 44.69
CA GLU A 784 -7.78 -17.80 46.01
C GLU A 784 -6.33 -17.68 46.46
N ALA A 785 -5.37 -17.87 45.54
CA ALA A 785 -3.96 -17.66 45.82
C ALA A 785 -3.66 -16.19 46.18
N TYR A 786 -4.40 -15.23 45.61
CA TYR A 786 -4.27 -13.81 45.99
C TYR A 786 -4.70 -13.60 47.43
N ALA A 787 -5.89 -14.10 47.78
CA ALA A 787 -6.43 -13.99 49.12
C ALA A 787 -5.53 -14.70 50.15
N GLU A 788 -5.02 -15.89 49.84
CA GLU A 788 -4.13 -16.62 50.73
C GLU A 788 -2.79 -15.90 50.93
N ALA A 789 -2.17 -15.40 49.86
CA ALA A 789 -0.91 -14.68 49.93
C ALA A 789 -1.05 -13.36 50.72
N LEU A 790 -2.15 -12.63 50.55
CA LEU A 790 -2.45 -11.41 51.30
C LEU A 790 -2.74 -11.69 52.78
N ARG A 791 -3.41 -12.82 53.10
CA ARG A 791 -3.69 -13.22 54.49
C ARG A 791 -2.44 -13.66 55.25
N LYS A 792 -1.53 -14.37 54.59
CA LYS A 792 -0.22 -14.76 55.17
C LYS A 792 0.63 -13.52 55.46
N GLY A 793 0.61 -12.53 54.56
CA GLY A 793 1.37 -11.29 54.68
C GLY A 793 2.88 -11.50 54.47
N PRO A 794 3.67 -10.43 54.33
CA PRO A 794 5.06 -10.49 53.88
C PRO A 794 5.99 -11.22 54.85
N LYS A 795 5.64 -11.27 56.15
CA LYS A 795 6.45 -11.92 57.19
C LYS A 795 6.26 -13.44 57.28
N ASN A 796 5.15 -13.98 56.78
CA ASN A 796 4.82 -15.41 56.89
C ASN A 796 4.83 -16.10 55.51
N GLY A 797 5.69 -15.65 54.59
CA GLY A 797 5.80 -16.21 53.24
C GLY A 797 4.67 -15.82 52.28
N GLY A 798 3.90 -14.78 52.59
CA GLY A 798 2.91 -14.16 51.70
C GLY A 798 3.41 -12.86 51.08
N VAL A 799 2.48 -12.01 50.63
CA VAL A 799 2.79 -10.72 49.96
C VAL A 799 2.28 -9.54 50.77
N ALA A 800 2.93 -8.38 50.63
CA ALA A 800 2.44 -7.13 51.23
C ALA A 800 1.27 -6.53 50.45
N ALA A 801 1.29 -6.67 49.13
CA ALA A 801 0.22 -6.26 48.24
C ALA A 801 0.20 -7.14 46.98
N VAL A 802 -0.94 -7.16 46.31
CA VAL A 802 -1.09 -7.70 44.95
C VAL A 802 -1.32 -6.53 44.00
N VAL A 803 -0.59 -6.49 42.89
CA VAL A 803 -0.80 -5.53 41.81
C VAL A 803 -1.38 -6.27 40.62
N ASP A 804 -2.56 -5.85 40.18
CA ASP A 804 -3.21 -6.43 39.02
C ASP A 804 -4.07 -5.40 38.26
N GLN A 805 -4.59 -5.81 37.10
CA GLN A 805 -5.50 -4.99 36.30
C GLN A 805 -6.82 -4.79 37.04
N ARG A 806 -7.33 -3.55 37.00
CA ARG A 806 -8.58 -3.12 37.66
C ARG A 806 -9.78 -3.99 37.31
N GLU A 807 -9.81 -4.54 36.12
CA GLU A 807 -10.92 -5.35 35.61
C GLU A 807 -11.09 -6.68 36.37
N PHE A 808 -10.05 -7.13 37.08
CA PHE A 808 -10.02 -8.40 37.80
C PHE A 808 -10.16 -8.27 39.32
N LEU A 809 -10.28 -7.05 39.85
CA LEU A 809 -10.24 -6.74 41.28
C LEU A 809 -11.42 -5.87 41.70
#